data_AF-A0A7I4YK16-F1
#
_entry.id   AF-A0A7I4YK16-F1
#
_cell.length_a   1.000
_cell.length_b   1.000
_cell.length_c   1.000
_cell.angle_alpha   90.00
_cell.angle_beta   90.00
_cell.angle_gamma   90.00
#
_symmetry.space_group_name_H-M   'P 1'
#
loop_
_entity.id
_entity.type
_entity.pdbx_description
1 polymer ?
#
loop_
_entity_poly.entity_id
_entity_poly.type
_entity_poly.pdbx_seq_one_letter_code
_entity_poly.pdbx_strand_id
1 'polypeptide(L)'
;MASVLIIGNGGREHALAWRMAKSESVKKVWIAPGNGADFEKPEIDTTNADEVVDFCQRENVSLIVVGPEGPLADGFVDRIDGRVPVFGPTRAGAQLEASKIYSKTFMKKNGLPTAEFASFSDIANAEAFIERCEWRGIVVKADGLAAGKGVVVADSKEGAKLAAQQFLAGQYGESSSRILLEERLYGYEVSALCFTDGTSIARMPLVRDHKRLLENDMGPNTGGMGVVAPVSLPESVDREIDRILKNTVASLRKDGIIYKGVIYAGLIVTANGPQLLEYNCRFGDPEIEVIMRLLKSDLFSICMATVNGSLSQLDIQWDDRYACGIVLASKNYPYSSDKGTPIDFAGESEDAVVFHAGTKKSKDGRVETNGGRILCVTVLGQSPSEARLEAIRASDAIHFEGKFFRRDIGLGKQSSVNSLTYEDSGVNISEGNAFVNDIKGLVKTTLREGTEQIGGFGAVIDLKKAGFRNGAELVIGIDGVGTKIEIADALRDYSDIGYDVVGMCVNDVLCHCAAPIAFVDYYVSGRLNREQARKVVASIAKACVECDCSLVGGETAEMPGVYGAAQWDLAGCAVAVRDPHWPKLPASESICVGDVLIGLPSSGLHSNGFSLVRKIFKMNEIQYNDKTPWNSEQTFGQILLTPTRLYVTSVLPLLKEGLVKGCAHITGGGIAENLPRVLSSGSNLAMEVDVASWKKPDIFNWLAGMGPVEPDMMFRTFNCGIGMVLVVPTQKADAVLQRLTEKGDGAVRIGSVVERRGTSPIIFMNLSTAFTCQYLQPPKPKIKVGILISGNGSNMVKLIESSRKPFSYCEVRIVISNKSEARGMSIAKAMGIETLHIPHTQIREVGDSKISEALRAREIQLICLAGYMRVLSPKFVEEWRGRIINIHPSILPSFKGQHAVRDAISFGAKIAGCTAHFVDEVVDHGAIIAQESVKIEEGDDEEKLHERIQEKEHQVFPDAMQRVAKMLLKSTHAYANGIGKCHN
;
A
#
# COMPACT_ATOMS: atom_id res chain seq x y z
N MET A 1 7.14 -6.03 52.74
CA MET A 1 7.50 -6.56 51.41
C MET A 1 7.20 -8.05 51.41
N ALA A 2 6.41 -8.50 50.44
CA ALA A 2 5.96 -9.87 50.23
C ALA A 2 7.02 -10.72 49.53
N SER A 3 6.85 -12.04 49.53
CA SER A 3 7.65 -12.94 48.69
C SER A 3 6.74 -13.79 47.81
N VAL A 4 7.20 -14.15 46.61
CA VAL A 4 6.38 -14.80 45.57
C VAL A 4 7.02 -16.10 45.12
N LEU A 5 6.23 -17.16 44.98
CA LEU A 5 6.64 -18.42 44.38
C LEU A 5 5.98 -18.57 43.01
N ILE A 6 6.77 -18.77 41.96
CA ILE A 6 6.29 -19.03 40.60
C ILE A 6 6.53 -20.51 40.29
N ILE A 7 5.49 -21.22 39.88
CA ILE A 7 5.59 -22.63 39.49
C ILE A 7 5.79 -22.72 37.97
N GLY A 8 6.86 -23.39 37.54
CA GLY A 8 7.21 -23.64 36.13
C GLY A 8 8.68 -23.40 35.81
N ASN A 9 9.03 -23.44 34.52
CA ASN A 9 10.43 -23.44 34.05
C ASN A 9 10.62 -22.87 32.62
N GLY A 10 9.60 -22.27 32.00
CA GLY A 10 9.65 -21.71 30.66
C GLY A 10 10.02 -20.23 30.60
N GLY A 11 9.93 -19.66 29.39
CA GLY A 11 10.14 -18.22 29.15
C GLY A 11 9.07 -17.39 29.84
N ARG A 12 7.83 -17.89 29.84
CA ARG A 12 6.71 -17.31 30.57
C ARG A 12 6.99 -17.11 32.05
N GLU A 13 7.49 -18.13 32.75
CA GLU A 13 7.76 -18.03 34.18
C GLU A 13 8.91 -17.06 34.47
N HIS A 14 9.91 -16.99 33.59
CA HIS A 14 10.94 -15.98 33.70
C HIS A 14 10.40 -14.56 33.47
N ALA A 15 9.52 -14.34 32.49
CA ALA A 15 8.90 -13.03 32.27
C ALA A 15 8.06 -12.56 33.46
N LEU A 16 7.31 -13.48 34.08
CA LEU A 16 6.58 -13.22 35.31
C LEU A 16 7.52 -12.87 36.46
N ALA A 17 8.59 -13.66 36.66
CA ALA A 17 9.56 -13.41 37.72
C ALA A 17 10.29 -12.08 37.55
N TRP A 18 10.72 -11.78 36.32
CA TRP A 18 11.33 -10.52 35.93
C TRP A 18 10.43 -9.32 36.24
N ARG A 19 9.13 -9.43 35.93
CA ARG A 19 8.18 -8.34 36.20
C ARG A 19 7.87 -8.22 37.69
N MET A 20 7.71 -9.34 38.40
CA MET A 20 7.48 -9.35 39.86
C MET A 20 8.65 -8.76 40.63
N ALA A 21 9.89 -9.04 40.22
CA ALA A 21 11.10 -8.51 40.87
C ALA A 21 11.25 -6.99 40.76
N LYS A 22 10.52 -6.34 39.84
CA LYS A 22 10.46 -4.88 39.72
C LYS A 22 9.44 -4.22 40.65
N SER A 23 8.63 -5.01 41.37
CA SER A 23 7.66 -4.50 42.31
C SER A 23 8.33 -4.04 43.60
N GLU A 24 8.08 -2.80 44.04
CA GLU A 24 8.52 -2.31 45.36
C GLU A 24 7.88 -3.10 46.52
N SER A 25 6.77 -3.79 46.25
CA SER A 25 6.08 -4.62 47.24
C SER A 25 6.69 -6.01 47.40
N VAL A 26 7.54 -6.46 46.46
CA VAL A 26 8.10 -7.81 46.43
C VAL A 26 9.57 -7.76 46.86
N LYS A 27 9.90 -8.45 47.94
CA LYS A 27 11.27 -8.61 48.44
C LYS A 27 12.03 -9.69 47.67
N LYS A 28 11.33 -10.77 47.32
CA LYS A 28 11.96 -12.02 46.88
C LYS A 28 11.03 -12.81 45.96
N VAL A 29 11.60 -13.37 44.90
CA VAL A 29 10.90 -14.20 43.91
C VAL A 29 11.63 -15.54 43.78
N TRP A 30 10.90 -16.63 43.97
CA TRP A 30 11.34 -17.99 43.69
C TRP A 30 10.70 -18.51 42.42
N ILE A 31 11.42 -19.34 41.66
CA ILE A 31 10.86 -20.10 40.53
C ILE A 31 11.16 -21.58 40.74
N ALA A 32 10.14 -22.43 40.73
CA ALA A 32 10.27 -23.86 40.98
C ALA A 32 9.71 -24.69 39.81
N PRO A 33 10.53 -25.52 39.12
CA PRO A 33 11.97 -25.69 39.31
C PRO A 33 12.83 -24.59 38.66
N GLY A 34 12.23 -23.71 37.86
CA GLY A 34 12.96 -22.66 37.13
C GLY A 34 13.86 -23.17 36.00
N ASN A 35 14.65 -22.27 35.42
CA ASN A 35 15.55 -22.54 34.29
C ASN A 35 16.89 -21.82 34.45
N GLY A 36 17.66 -21.62 33.38
CA GLY A 36 18.98 -20.98 33.44
C GLY A 36 19.01 -19.53 33.93
N ALA A 37 17.86 -18.87 34.10
CA ALA A 37 17.77 -17.52 34.65
C ALA A 37 18.25 -17.40 36.11
N ASP A 38 18.60 -16.17 36.49
CA ASP A 38 19.20 -15.81 37.78
C ASP A 38 18.14 -15.54 38.84
N PHE A 39 17.26 -16.52 39.05
CA PHE A 39 16.29 -16.56 40.13
C PHE A 39 16.55 -17.73 41.08
N GLU A 40 16.19 -17.55 42.35
CA GLU A 40 16.32 -18.62 43.34
C GLU A 40 15.35 -19.77 43.05
N LYS A 41 15.88 -21.00 43.14
CA LYS A 41 15.15 -22.23 42.82
C LYS A 41 15.10 -23.09 44.08
N PRO A 42 13.95 -23.19 44.74
CA PRO A 42 13.83 -24.06 45.90
C PRO A 42 13.83 -25.52 45.46
N GLU A 43 14.51 -26.37 46.23
CA GLU A 43 14.43 -27.82 46.07
C GLU A 43 13.14 -28.32 46.71
N ILE A 44 12.04 -28.23 45.96
CA ILE A 44 10.72 -28.71 46.36
C ILE A 44 10.05 -29.49 45.22
N ASP A 45 9.30 -30.54 45.57
CA ASP A 45 8.38 -31.19 44.64
C ASP A 45 7.11 -30.35 44.47
N THR A 46 6.99 -29.65 43.34
CA THR A 46 5.85 -28.78 43.03
C THR A 46 4.54 -29.55 42.79
N THR A 47 4.58 -30.88 42.68
CA THR A 47 3.38 -31.72 42.58
C THR A 47 2.79 -32.07 43.94
N ASN A 48 3.58 -31.92 45.01
CA ASN A 48 3.21 -32.16 46.39
C ASN A 48 2.74 -30.85 47.07
N ALA A 49 1.43 -30.68 47.19
CA ALA A 49 0.84 -29.46 47.75
C ALA A 49 1.28 -29.18 49.20
N ASP A 50 1.47 -30.21 50.03
CA ASP A 50 1.86 -30.02 51.43
C ASP A 50 3.30 -29.53 51.54
N GLU A 51 4.20 -30.09 50.74
CA GLU A 51 5.60 -29.64 50.67
C GLU A 51 5.71 -28.18 50.17
N VAL A 52 4.88 -27.80 49.19
CA VAL A 52 4.82 -26.40 48.74
C VAL A 52 4.28 -25.48 49.83
N VAL A 53 3.24 -25.89 50.57
CA VAL A 53 2.70 -25.09 51.68
C VAL A 53 3.72 -24.92 52.80
N ASP A 54 4.42 -25.99 53.18
CA ASP A 54 5.48 -25.95 54.20
C ASP A 54 6.61 -25.00 53.80
N PHE A 55 7.03 -25.05 52.53
CA PHE A 55 7.97 -24.10 51.97
C PHE A 55 7.44 -22.66 52.05
N CYS A 56 6.19 -22.43 51.62
CA CYS A 56 5.58 -21.12 51.62
C CYS A 56 5.49 -20.53 53.04
N GLN A 57 5.17 -21.33 54.04
CA GLN A 57 5.13 -20.91 55.44
C GLN A 57 6.53 -20.58 55.97
N ARG A 58 7.51 -21.45 55.70
CA ARG A 58 8.90 -21.25 56.13
C ARG A 58 9.50 -19.96 55.57
N GLU A 59 9.26 -19.71 54.29
CA GLU A 59 9.85 -18.58 53.57
C GLU A 59 8.95 -17.32 53.52
N ASN A 60 7.78 -17.35 54.17
CA ASN A 60 6.78 -16.28 54.15
C ASN A 60 6.35 -15.87 52.72
N VAL A 61 6.11 -16.87 51.85
CA VAL A 61 5.51 -16.66 50.52
C VAL A 61 4.09 -16.15 50.70
N SER A 62 3.80 -14.98 50.12
CA SER A 62 2.49 -14.34 50.18
C SER A 62 1.61 -14.66 48.99
N LEU A 63 2.18 -15.16 47.89
CA LEU A 63 1.48 -15.47 46.66
C LEU A 63 2.20 -16.58 45.88
N ILE A 64 1.43 -17.58 45.44
CA ILE A 64 1.86 -18.57 44.45
C ILE A 64 1.27 -18.18 43.09
N VAL A 65 2.09 -18.15 42.04
CA VAL A 65 1.64 -17.94 40.66
C VAL A 65 1.93 -19.21 39.86
N VAL A 66 0.88 -19.83 39.31
CA VAL A 66 1.02 -21.04 38.52
C VAL A 66 1.18 -20.68 37.05
N GLY A 67 2.33 -21.01 36.47
CA GLY A 67 2.63 -20.75 35.07
C GLY A 67 2.04 -21.78 34.10
N PRO A 68 2.38 -23.09 34.23
CA PRO A 68 1.93 -24.13 33.31
C PRO A 68 0.52 -24.65 33.62
N GLU A 69 -0.09 -25.21 32.59
CA GLU A 69 -1.45 -25.74 32.61
C GLU A 69 -1.59 -27.06 33.39
N GLY A 70 -0.56 -27.91 33.39
CA GLY A 70 -0.58 -29.23 34.03
C GLY A 70 -0.98 -29.18 35.51
N PRO A 71 -0.29 -28.42 36.37
CA PRO A 71 -0.66 -28.28 37.78
C PRO A 71 -2.09 -27.78 38.00
N LEU A 72 -2.59 -26.88 37.14
CA LEU A 72 -3.97 -26.39 37.22
C LEU A 72 -4.98 -27.49 36.91
N ALA A 73 -4.74 -28.28 35.85
CA ALA A 73 -5.57 -29.41 35.46
C ALA A 73 -5.58 -30.51 36.55
N ASP A 74 -4.45 -30.72 37.22
CA ASP A 74 -4.28 -31.67 38.33
C ASP A 74 -4.84 -31.16 39.68
N GLY A 75 -5.49 -30.00 39.68
CA GLY A 75 -6.11 -29.41 40.88
C GLY A 75 -5.10 -29.02 41.95
N PHE A 76 -3.94 -28.51 41.56
CA PHE A 76 -2.97 -27.94 42.49
C PHE A 76 -3.62 -26.85 43.36
N VAL A 77 -4.38 -25.93 42.76
CA VAL A 77 -5.06 -24.84 43.46
C VAL A 77 -6.05 -25.37 44.49
N ASP A 78 -6.83 -26.41 44.13
CA ASP A 78 -7.77 -27.05 45.04
C ASP A 78 -7.06 -27.72 46.22
N ARG A 79 -5.91 -28.36 45.97
CA ARG A 79 -5.11 -29.03 47.01
C ARG A 79 -4.40 -28.06 47.96
N ILE A 80 -4.05 -26.85 47.52
CA ILE A 80 -3.56 -25.80 48.43
C ILE A 80 -4.66 -25.37 49.40
N ASP A 81 -5.94 -25.47 49.01
CA ASP A 81 -7.12 -25.26 49.86
C ASP A 81 -7.10 -23.93 50.63
N GLY A 82 -6.68 -22.86 49.95
CA GLY A 82 -6.63 -21.51 50.52
C GLY A 82 -5.56 -21.28 51.61
N ARG A 83 -4.73 -22.28 51.93
CA ARG A 83 -3.64 -22.16 52.91
C ARG A 83 -2.60 -21.11 52.53
N VAL A 84 -2.44 -20.87 51.23
CA VAL A 84 -1.63 -19.80 50.63
C VAL A 84 -2.42 -19.21 49.47
N PRO A 85 -2.41 -17.88 49.25
CA PRO A 85 -3.02 -17.27 48.07
C PRO A 85 -2.41 -17.83 46.77
N VAL A 86 -3.25 -18.31 45.85
CA VAL A 86 -2.81 -18.84 44.55
C VAL A 86 -3.47 -18.07 43.41
N PHE A 87 -2.65 -17.54 42.51
CA PHE A 87 -3.07 -16.97 41.24
C PHE A 87 -3.11 -18.08 40.19
N GLY A 88 -4.31 -18.54 39.88
CA GLY A 88 -4.59 -19.63 38.95
C GLY A 88 -5.98 -20.23 39.22
N PRO A 89 -6.70 -20.71 38.20
CA PRO A 89 -8.03 -21.27 38.39
C PRO A 89 -7.97 -22.61 39.14
N THR A 90 -9.08 -22.97 39.79
CA THR A 90 -9.31 -24.33 40.28
C THR A 90 -9.36 -25.33 39.12
N ARG A 91 -9.26 -26.63 39.42
CA ARG A 91 -9.41 -27.71 38.44
C ARG A 91 -10.69 -27.58 37.62
N ALA A 92 -11.78 -27.13 38.24
CA ALA A 92 -13.06 -26.91 37.56
C ALA A 92 -12.95 -25.81 36.49
N GLY A 93 -12.26 -24.69 36.78
CA GLY A 93 -11.99 -23.64 35.79
C GLY A 93 -10.99 -24.08 34.72
N ALA A 94 -9.97 -24.83 35.12
CA ALA A 94 -8.93 -25.36 34.22
C ALA A 94 -9.48 -26.33 33.15
N GLN A 95 -10.70 -26.87 33.32
CA GLN A 95 -11.36 -27.71 32.31
C GLN A 95 -11.54 -27.00 30.96
N LEU A 96 -11.57 -25.65 30.93
CA LEU A 96 -11.63 -24.89 29.67
C LEU A 96 -10.41 -25.14 28.76
N GLU A 97 -9.23 -25.44 29.32
CA GLU A 97 -8.02 -25.85 28.57
C GLU A 97 -7.82 -27.38 28.61
N ALA A 98 -8.09 -28.02 29.74
CA ALA A 98 -7.78 -29.44 29.95
C ALA A 98 -8.62 -30.40 29.10
N SER A 99 -9.84 -30.00 28.69
CA SER A 99 -10.67 -30.75 27.75
C SER A 99 -11.24 -29.82 26.68
N LYS A 100 -10.81 -30.01 25.43
CA LYS A 100 -11.33 -29.25 24.29
C LYS A 100 -12.81 -29.53 24.04
N ILE A 101 -13.26 -30.76 24.31
CA ILE A 101 -14.68 -31.12 24.22
C ILE A 101 -15.49 -30.36 25.27
N TYR A 102 -15.03 -30.29 26.52
CA TYR A 102 -15.67 -29.48 27.57
C TYR A 102 -15.72 -28.01 27.15
N SER A 103 -14.60 -27.47 26.68
CA SER A 103 -14.46 -26.08 26.23
C SER A 103 -15.48 -25.73 25.15
N LYS A 104 -15.58 -26.53 24.09
CA LYS A 104 -16.56 -26.32 23.00
C LYS A 104 -18.00 -26.49 23.46
N THR A 105 -18.26 -27.46 24.32
CA THR A 105 -19.59 -27.66 24.92
C THR A 105 -20.00 -26.46 25.76
N PHE A 106 -19.07 -25.93 26.57
CA PHE A 106 -19.27 -24.72 27.35
C PHE A 106 -19.56 -23.50 26.47
N MET A 107 -18.82 -23.31 25.38
CA MET A 107 -19.06 -22.23 24.43
C MET A 107 -20.48 -22.32 23.82
N LYS A 108 -20.84 -23.50 23.29
CA LYS A 108 -22.15 -23.70 22.64
C LYS A 108 -23.31 -23.57 23.61
N LYS A 109 -23.21 -24.15 24.82
CA LYS A 109 -24.22 -24.04 25.88
C LYS A 109 -24.50 -22.58 26.27
N ASN A 110 -23.49 -21.72 26.23
CA ASN A 110 -23.58 -20.34 26.68
C ASN A 110 -23.67 -19.31 25.54
N GLY A 111 -23.84 -19.75 24.29
CA GLY A 111 -23.97 -18.87 23.13
C GLY A 111 -22.70 -18.06 22.82
N LEU A 112 -21.52 -18.58 23.15
CA LEU A 112 -20.25 -17.98 22.77
C LEU A 112 -19.87 -18.40 21.34
N PRO A 113 -19.43 -17.47 20.48
CA PRO A 113 -19.15 -17.75 19.07
C PRO A 113 -17.97 -18.72 18.94
N THR A 114 -18.18 -19.86 18.28
CA THR A 114 -17.14 -20.84 18.00
C THR A 114 -17.52 -21.69 16.78
N ALA A 115 -16.54 -22.39 16.20
CA ALA A 115 -16.75 -23.33 15.09
C ALA A 115 -17.74 -24.44 15.48
N GLU A 116 -18.58 -24.87 14.52
CA GLU A 116 -19.38 -26.09 14.69
C GLU A 116 -18.48 -27.30 14.91
N PHE A 117 -18.93 -28.23 15.75
CA PHE A 117 -18.10 -29.34 16.20
C PHE A 117 -18.92 -30.59 16.54
N ALA A 118 -18.22 -31.72 16.51
CA ALA A 118 -18.70 -33.01 16.99
C ALA A 118 -17.55 -33.78 17.66
N SER A 119 -17.86 -34.66 18.60
CA SER A 119 -16.86 -35.44 19.33
C SER A 119 -17.12 -36.94 19.24
N PHE A 120 -16.04 -37.72 19.20
CA PHE A 120 -16.09 -39.15 18.96
C PHE A 120 -15.07 -39.90 19.82
N SER A 121 -15.43 -41.12 20.24
CA SER A 121 -14.55 -42.09 20.89
C SER A 121 -14.34 -43.36 20.06
N ASP A 122 -15.01 -43.44 18.91
CA ASP A 122 -14.99 -44.60 18.02
C ASP A 122 -14.70 -44.13 16.58
N ILE A 123 -13.79 -44.84 15.92
CA ILE A 123 -13.31 -44.47 14.59
C ILE A 123 -14.40 -44.61 13.52
N ALA A 124 -15.23 -45.66 13.58
CA ALA A 124 -16.26 -45.89 12.56
C ALA A 124 -17.29 -44.75 12.55
N ASN A 125 -17.69 -44.28 13.75
CA ASN A 125 -18.59 -43.12 13.87
C ASN A 125 -17.92 -41.81 13.43
N ALA A 126 -16.64 -41.60 13.75
CA ALA A 126 -15.90 -40.43 13.30
C ALA A 126 -15.78 -40.37 11.77
N GLU A 127 -15.42 -41.48 11.13
CA GLU A 127 -15.31 -41.58 9.67
C GLU A 127 -16.67 -41.37 8.98
N ALA A 128 -17.74 -41.96 9.51
CA ALA A 128 -19.10 -41.75 9.01
C ALA A 128 -19.55 -40.29 9.13
N PHE A 129 -19.12 -39.59 10.19
CA PHE A 129 -19.37 -38.15 10.34
C PHE A 129 -18.57 -37.32 9.33
N ILE A 130 -17.27 -37.60 9.16
CA ILE A 130 -16.41 -36.92 8.19
C ILE A 130 -16.96 -37.06 6.77
N GLU A 131 -17.50 -38.23 6.43
CA GLU A 131 -18.07 -38.47 5.11
C GLU A 131 -19.33 -37.64 4.87
N ARG A 132 -20.25 -37.59 5.84
CA ARG A 132 -21.55 -36.92 5.70
C ARG A 132 -21.51 -35.40 5.90
N CYS A 133 -20.53 -34.86 6.63
CA CYS A 133 -20.52 -33.43 6.92
C CYS A 133 -20.19 -32.61 5.66
N GLU A 134 -20.88 -31.48 5.50
CA GLU A 134 -20.71 -30.54 4.38
C GLU A 134 -19.73 -29.39 4.72
N TRP A 135 -18.88 -29.59 5.73
CA TRP A 135 -17.86 -28.61 6.09
C TRP A 135 -16.79 -28.50 5.01
N ARG A 136 -16.40 -27.26 4.68
CA ARG A 136 -15.38 -26.97 3.67
C ARG A 136 -13.99 -27.53 4.02
N GLY A 137 -13.70 -27.63 5.31
CA GLY A 137 -12.48 -28.22 5.85
C GLY A 137 -12.72 -28.70 7.28
N ILE A 138 -11.88 -29.62 7.73
CA ILE A 138 -12.03 -30.28 9.03
C ILE A 138 -10.74 -30.12 9.84
N VAL A 139 -10.88 -29.72 11.10
CA VAL A 139 -9.80 -29.74 12.09
C VAL A 139 -10.04 -30.90 13.04
N VAL A 140 -9.05 -31.77 13.18
CA VAL A 140 -9.06 -32.91 14.11
C VAL A 140 -8.22 -32.55 15.32
N LYS A 141 -8.82 -32.56 16.51
CA LYS A 141 -8.14 -32.26 17.77
C LYS A 141 -8.26 -33.42 18.75
N ALA A 142 -7.19 -33.72 19.47
CA ALA A 142 -7.25 -34.57 20.66
C ALA A 142 -7.92 -33.79 21.80
N ASP A 143 -8.76 -34.44 22.60
CA ASP A 143 -9.51 -33.78 23.68
C ASP A 143 -8.58 -33.24 24.78
N GLY A 144 -7.68 -34.07 25.28
CA GLY A 144 -6.82 -33.74 26.41
C GLY A 144 -5.64 -32.82 26.08
N LEU A 145 -4.81 -32.60 27.10
CA LEU A 145 -3.56 -31.86 26.98
C LEU A 145 -2.56 -32.65 26.13
N ALA A 146 -2.18 -32.09 24.99
CA ALA A 146 -1.25 -32.70 24.02
C ALA A 146 -0.08 -31.74 23.68
N ALA A 147 0.25 -30.82 24.59
CA ALA A 147 1.32 -29.83 24.45
C ALA A 147 1.32 -29.08 23.10
N GLY A 148 0.12 -28.72 22.60
CA GLY A 148 -0.06 -28.04 21.31
C GLY A 148 0.16 -28.89 20.06
N LYS A 149 0.51 -30.18 20.19
CA LYS A 149 0.79 -31.09 19.05
C LYS A 149 -0.44 -31.88 18.59
N GLY A 150 -1.46 -32.02 19.43
CA GLY A 150 -2.67 -32.80 19.14
C GLY A 150 -3.72 -32.07 18.30
N VAL A 151 -3.31 -31.29 17.30
CA VAL A 151 -4.21 -30.55 16.38
C VAL A 151 -3.73 -30.75 14.95
N VAL A 152 -4.60 -31.30 14.10
CA VAL A 152 -4.36 -31.46 12.66
C VAL A 152 -5.42 -30.68 11.90
N VAL A 153 -4.97 -29.73 11.07
CA VAL A 153 -5.83 -29.04 10.09
C VAL A 153 -5.75 -29.84 8.80
N ALA A 154 -6.81 -30.57 8.45
CA ALA A 154 -6.81 -31.43 7.29
C ALA A 154 -7.26 -30.67 6.03
N ASP A 155 -6.53 -30.89 4.93
CA ASP A 155 -6.87 -30.31 3.61
C ASP A 155 -7.80 -31.22 2.78
N SER A 156 -8.10 -32.44 3.27
CA SER A 156 -9.07 -33.36 2.66
C SER A 156 -9.77 -34.23 3.71
N LYS A 157 -10.90 -34.85 3.33
CA LYS A 157 -11.62 -35.79 4.19
C LYS A 157 -10.77 -37.01 4.55
N GLU A 158 -9.98 -37.52 3.61
CA GLU A 158 -9.04 -38.63 3.82
C GLU A 158 -7.96 -38.26 4.85
N GLY A 159 -7.41 -37.04 4.74
CA GLY A 159 -6.47 -36.51 5.73
C GLY A 159 -7.08 -36.42 7.13
N ALA A 160 -8.34 -35.99 7.23
CA ALA A 160 -9.07 -35.94 8.49
C ALA A 160 -9.32 -37.34 9.08
N LYS A 161 -9.69 -38.32 8.24
CA LYS A 161 -9.87 -39.72 8.66
C LYS A 161 -8.57 -40.31 9.20
N LEU A 162 -7.45 -40.10 8.49
CA LEU A 162 -6.14 -40.57 8.92
C LEU A 162 -5.74 -39.98 10.28
N ALA A 163 -5.92 -38.68 10.47
CA ALA A 163 -5.64 -38.01 11.74
C ALA A 163 -6.54 -38.54 12.88
N ALA A 164 -7.84 -38.71 12.61
CA ALA A 164 -8.78 -39.29 13.55
C ALA A 164 -8.37 -40.71 13.98
N GLN A 165 -7.95 -41.53 13.02
CA GLN A 165 -7.50 -42.90 13.24
C GLN A 165 -6.22 -42.95 14.08
N GLN A 166 -5.25 -42.10 13.77
CA GLN A 166 -4.00 -41.99 14.55
C GLN A 166 -4.26 -41.57 16.00
N PHE A 167 -5.14 -40.57 16.20
CA PHE A 167 -5.45 -40.07 17.53
C PHE A 167 -6.18 -41.15 18.34
N LEU A 168 -7.25 -41.74 17.80
CA LEU A 168 -8.02 -42.79 18.49
C LEU A 168 -7.24 -44.10 18.69
N ALA A 169 -6.16 -44.32 17.94
CA ALA A 169 -5.20 -45.41 18.17
C ALA A 169 -4.22 -45.14 19.33
N GLY A 170 -4.32 -43.98 19.99
CA GLY A 170 -3.55 -43.69 21.22
C GLY A 170 -2.28 -42.87 21.01
N GLN A 171 -2.14 -42.12 19.91
CA GLN A 171 -0.93 -41.31 19.62
C GLN A 171 -0.51 -40.37 20.78
N TYR A 172 -1.47 -39.92 21.60
CA TYR A 172 -1.21 -39.06 22.76
C TYR A 172 -1.72 -39.67 24.08
N GLY A 173 -1.73 -41.01 24.19
CA GLY A 173 -2.20 -41.70 25.39
C GLY A 173 -3.67 -41.41 25.71
N GLU A 174 -4.00 -41.21 26.99
CA GLU A 174 -5.38 -40.94 27.42
C GLU A 174 -5.97 -39.65 26.83
N SER A 175 -5.13 -38.66 26.49
CA SER A 175 -5.54 -37.41 25.86
C SER A 175 -6.20 -37.60 24.48
N SER A 176 -6.00 -38.77 23.85
CA SER A 176 -6.59 -39.10 22.56
C SER A 176 -7.65 -40.22 22.62
N SER A 177 -8.13 -40.56 23.83
CA SER A 177 -9.29 -41.45 24.05
C SER A 177 -10.58 -40.93 23.41
N ARG A 178 -10.66 -39.62 23.21
CA ARG A 178 -11.68 -38.93 22.43
C ARG A 178 -11.04 -37.90 21.53
N ILE A 179 -11.70 -37.67 20.39
CA ILE A 179 -11.34 -36.63 19.45
C ILE A 179 -12.49 -35.66 19.25
N LEU A 180 -12.12 -34.46 18.82
CA LEU A 180 -13.00 -33.36 18.48
C LEU A 180 -12.77 -33.05 17.00
N LEU A 181 -13.84 -33.15 16.22
CA LEU A 181 -13.88 -32.70 14.83
C LEU A 181 -14.56 -31.34 14.79
N GLU A 182 -13.90 -30.35 14.22
CA GLU A 182 -14.42 -28.99 14.08
C GLU A 182 -14.44 -28.56 12.63
N GLU A 183 -15.40 -27.71 12.29
CA GLU A 183 -15.35 -26.93 11.07
C GLU A 183 -14.07 -26.07 11.04
N ARG A 184 -13.36 -26.11 9.92
CA ARG A 184 -12.22 -25.22 9.69
C ARG A 184 -12.71 -23.80 9.46
N LEU A 185 -12.38 -22.91 10.40
CA LEU A 185 -12.58 -21.48 10.25
C LEU A 185 -11.44 -20.85 9.46
N TYR A 186 -11.76 -19.78 8.74
CA TYR A 186 -10.81 -19.00 7.94
C TYR A 186 -10.88 -17.54 8.36
N GLY A 187 -9.72 -16.92 8.58
CA GLY A 187 -9.64 -15.56 9.09
C GLY A 187 -8.29 -15.23 9.70
N TYR A 188 -8.24 -14.14 10.44
CA TYR A 188 -7.04 -13.63 11.09
C TYR A 188 -6.97 -14.09 12.55
N GLU A 189 -5.95 -14.89 12.91
CA GLU A 189 -5.75 -15.33 14.30
C GLU A 189 -5.22 -14.19 15.17
N VAL A 190 -5.80 -14.07 16.38
CA VAL A 190 -5.42 -13.11 17.40
C VAL A 190 -5.64 -13.73 18.78
N SER A 191 -4.77 -13.39 19.73
CA SER A 191 -4.91 -13.86 21.11
C SER A 191 -5.31 -12.72 22.02
N ALA A 192 -6.38 -12.94 22.79
CA ALA A 192 -6.89 -11.99 23.76
C ALA A 192 -6.77 -12.59 25.17
N LEU A 193 -6.05 -11.90 26.06
CA LEU A 193 -5.85 -12.33 27.44
C LEU A 193 -6.51 -11.33 28.39
N CYS A 194 -7.07 -11.82 29.50
CA CYS A 194 -7.52 -10.96 30.59
C CYS A 194 -7.20 -11.56 31.96
N PHE A 195 -6.90 -10.67 32.90
CA PHE A 195 -7.00 -10.97 34.33
C PHE A 195 -8.48 -11.05 34.70
N THR A 196 -8.84 -11.99 35.57
CA THR A 196 -10.19 -12.05 36.14
C THR A 196 -10.19 -12.61 37.54
N ASP A 197 -11.01 -12.00 38.41
CA ASP A 197 -11.26 -12.43 39.78
C ASP A 197 -12.55 -13.26 39.93
N GLY A 198 -13.16 -13.63 38.80
CA GLY A 198 -14.42 -14.37 38.70
C GLY A 198 -15.64 -13.47 38.59
N THR A 199 -15.47 -12.14 38.69
CA THR A 199 -16.55 -11.16 38.57
C THR A 199 -16.22 -10.02 37.61
N SER A 200 -14.96 -9.59 37.61
CA SER A 200 -14.43 -8.50 36.81
C SER A 200 -13.42 -9.04 35.80
N ILE A 201 -13.22 -8.32 34.70
CA ILE A 201 -12.13 -8.59 33.77
C ILE A 201 -11.25 -7.34 33.61
N ALA A 202 -9.95 -7.55 33.46
CA ALA A 202 -9.03 -6.53 33.02
C ALA A 202 -8.23 -7.08 31.82
N ARG A 203 -8.55 -6.57 30.63
CA ARG A 203 -7.99 -7.06 29.35
C ARG A 203 -6.56 -6.55 29.15
N MET A 204 -5.71 -7.43 28.62
CA MET A 204 -4.35 -7.13 28.17
C MET A 204 -4.35 -6.71 26.69
N PRO A 205 -3.32 -6.00 26.20
CA PRO A 205 -3.19 -5.70 24.78
C PRO A 205 -3.29 -6.97 23.92
N LEU A 206 -3.96 -6.87 22.77
CA LEU A 206 -4.05 -8.00 21.83
C LEU A 206 -2.66 -8.34 21.31
N VAL A 207 -2.43 -9.64 21.13
CA VAL A 207 -1.15 -10.16 20.65
C VAL A 207 -1.36 -11.10 19.47
N ARG A 208 -0.34 -11.24 18.64
CA ARG A 208 -0.30 -12.25 17.59
C ARG A 208 0.97 -13.05 17.69
N ASP A 209 0.81 -14.35 17.92
CA ASP A 209 1.90 -15.31 17.90
C ASP A 209 2.15 -15.86 16.48
N HIS A 210 3.32 -16.44 16.28
CA HIS A 210 3.72 -17.05 15.02
C HIS A 210 4.10 -18.51 15.27
N LYS A 211 3.14 -19.45 15.10
CA LYS A 211 3.30 -20.86 15.48
C LYS A 211 4.20 -21.68 14.55
N ARG A 212 4.31 -21.31 13.28
CA ARG A 212 5.06 -22.08 12.27
C ARG A 212 6.57 -21.91 12.43
N LEU A 213 7.33 -23.00 12.27
CA LEU A 213 8.77 -23.05 12.49
C LEU A 213 9.55 -22.10 11.55
N LEU A 214 9.23 -22.11 10.27
CA LEU A 214 9.98 -21.39 9.23
C LEU A 214 9.29 -20.07 8.85
N GLU A 215 10.08 -19.19 8.26
CA GLU A 215 9.59 -17.92 7.70
C GLU A 215 8.50 -18.15 6.64
N ASN A 216 7.69 -17.11 6.43
CA ASN A 216 6.48 -17.15 5.64
C ASN A 216 5.54 -18.24 6.14
N ASP A 217 5.42 -18.44 7.45
CA ASP A 217 4.57 -19.46 8.09
C ASP A 217 4.63 -20.85 7.43
N MET A 218 5.86 -21.35 7.23
CA MET A 218 6.13 -22.67 6.65
C MET A 218 6.64 -23.65 7.72
N GLY A 219 6.70 -24.94 7.38
CA GLY A 219 7.19 -25.98 8.27
C GLY A 219 6.16 -26.43 9.33
N PRO A 220 6.56 -27.27 10.29
CA PRO A 220 5.65 -27.81 11.30
C PRO A 220 5.12 -26.71 12.25
N ASN A 221 3.97 -26.97 12.88
CA ASN A 221 3.51 -26.18 14.02
C ASN A 221 4.47 -26.38 15.20
N THR A 222 4.65 -25.32 15.97
CA THR A 222 5.52 -25.27 17.15
C THR A 222 4.75 -24.65 18.31
N GLY A 223 5.37 -24.55 19.49
CA GLY A 223 4.81 -23.78 20.60
C GLY A 223 4.79 -22.25 20.38
N GLY A 224 5.33 -21.75 19.26
CA GLY A 224 5.47 -20.32 18.96
C GLY A 224 6.94 -19.95 18.71
N MET A 225 7.21 -19.31 17.56
CA MET A 225 8.54 -18.84 17.14
C MET A 225 8.73 -17.33 17.35
N GLY A 226 7.68 -16.62 17.74
CA GLY A 226 7.73 -15.20 18.07
C GLY A 226 6.33 -14.62 18.23
N VAL A 227 6.28 -13.39 18.70
CA VAL A 227 5.03 -12.69 19.01
C VAL A 227 5.21 -11.18 18.87
N VAL A 228 4.12 -10.48 18.54
CA VAL A 228 4.05 -9.02 18.53
C VAL A 228 2.85 -8.50 19.33
N ALA A 229 3.01 -7.32 19.91
CA ALA A 229 1.97 -6.61 20.66
C ALA A 229 2.21 -5.08 20.61
N PRO A 230 1.18 -4.22 20.74
CA PRO A 230 -0.22 -4.54 20.53
C PRO A 230 -0.53 -4.86 19.06
N VAL A 231 -1.60 -5.61 18.83
CA VAL A 231 -2.20 -5.84 17.51
C VAL A 231 -3.49 -5.05 17.40
N SER A 232 -3.63 -4.23 16.37
CA SER A 232 -4.83 -3.42 16.17
C SER A 232 -5.87 -4.16 15.33
N LEU A 233 -7.11 -4.18 15.80
CA LEU A 233 -8.30 -4.67 15.09
C LEU A 233 -9.31 -3.53 14.88
N PRO A 234 -10.29 -3.68 13.97
CA PRO A 234 -11.42 -2.77 13.91
C PRO A 234 -12.12 -2.66 15.27
N GLU A 235 -12.54 -1.45 15.64
CA GLU A 235 -13.10 -1.18 16.98
C GLU A 235 -14.34 -2.03 17.31
N SER A 236 -15.16 -2.34 16.31
CA SER A 236 -16.32 -3.23 16.47
C SER A 236 -15.91 -4.65 16.89
N VAL A 237 -14.89 -5.20 16.24
CA VAL A 237 -14.34 -6.53 16.54
C VAL A 237 -13.69 -6.54 17.91
N ASP A 238 -12.91 -5.51 18.24
CA ASP A 238 -12.24 -5.39 19.55
C ASP A 238 -13.26 -5.32 20.71
N ARG A 239 -14.35 -4.54 20.55
CA ARG A 239 -15.46 -4.50 21.50
C ARG A 239 -16.19 -5.84 21.62
N GLU A 240 -16.30 -6.59 20.53
CA GLU A 240 -16.91 -7.91 20.55
C GLU A 240 -16.05 -8.93 21.30
N ILE A 241 -14.73 -8.87 21.15
CA ILE A 241 -13.78 -9.67 21.95
C ILE A 241 -13.95 -9.36 23.44
N ASP A 242 -14.07 -8.08 23.82
CA ASP A 242 -14.36 -7.68 25.20
C ASP A 242 -15.67 -8.29 25.71
N ARG A 243 -16.71 -8.31 24.86
CA ARG A 243 -18.00 -8.94 25.19
C ARG A 243 -17.87 -10.45 25.37
N ILE A 244 -17.11 -11.13 24.51
CA ILE A 244 -16.85 -12.58 24.61
C ILE A 244 -16.18 -12.90 25.95
N LEU A 245 -15.13 -12.17 26.33
CA LEU A 245 -14.42 -12.38 27.60
C LEU A 245 -15.34 -12.14 28.82
N LYS A 246 -16.13 -11.06 28.82
CA LYS A 246 -17.11 -10.79 29.89
C LYS A 246 -18.15 -11.89 30.01
N ASN A 247 -18.70 -12.35 28.88
CA ASN A 247 -19.70 -13.41 28.85
C ASN A 247 -19.10 -14.76 29.27
N THR A 248 -17.83 -15.01 28.97
CA THR A 248 -17.10 -16.20 29.43
C THR A 248 -17.07 -16.25 30.96
N VAL A 249 -16.62 -15.18 31.61
CA VAL A 249 -16.53 -15.09 33.08
C VAL A 249 -17.92 -15.17 33.72
N ALA A 250 -18.91 -14.48 33.16
CA ALA A 250 -20.28 -14.55 33.65
C ALA A 250 -20.86 -15.98 33.56
N SER A 251 -20.55 -16.70 32.48
CA SER A 251 -21.01 -18.08 32.26
C SER A 251 -20.33 -19.08 33.19
N LEU A 252 -19.03 -18.94 33.45
CA LEU A 252 -18.32 -19.73 34.47
C LEU A 252 -18.94 -19.54 35.85
N ARG A 253 -19.20 -18.28 36.23
CA ARG A 253 -19.84 -17.96 37.50
C ARG A 253 -21.24 -18.55 37.61
N LYS A 254 -22.02 -18.52 36.53
CA LYS A 254 -23.34 -19.16 36.45
C LYS A 254 -23.28 -20.67 36.68
N ASP A 255 -22.21 -21.32 36.21
CA ASP A 255 -21.94 -22.74 36.44
C ASP A 255 -21.26 -23.01 37.80
N GLY A 256 -21.19 -22.01 38.70
CA GLY A 256 -20.63 -22.15 40.05
C GLY A 256 -19.10 -22.11 40.11
N ILE A 257 -18.44 -21.75 39.02
CA ILE A 257 -16.98 -21.72 38.90
C ILE A 257 -16.49 -20.28 39.07
N ILE A 258 -15.88 -19.98 40.22
CA ILE A 258 -15.21 -18.70 40.45
C ILE A 258 -13.79 -18.78 39.89
N TYR A 259 -13.62 -18.27 38.68
CA TYR A 259 -12.35 -18.32 37.97
C TYR A 259 -11.44 -17.18 38.42
N LYS A 260 -10.30 -17.48 39.07
CA LYS A 260 -9.30 -16.50 39.49
C LYS A 260 -8.00 -16.72 38.74
N GLY A 261 -7.53 -15.74 37.99
CA GLY A 261 -6.27 -15.84 37.24
C GLY A 261 -6.36 -15.23 35.86
N VAL A 262 -5.88 -15.96 34.85
CA VAL A 262 -5.86 -15.51 33.45
C VAL A 262 -6.77 -16.38 32.61
N ILE A 263 -7.62 -15.74 31.81
CA ILE A 263 -8.27 -16.38 30.66
C ILE A 263 -7.51 -15.92 29.42
N TYR A 264 -7.01 -16.88 28.67
CA TYR A 264 -6.49 -16.68 27.32
C TYR A 264 -7.54 -17.21 26.35
N ALA A 265 -8.00 -16.37 25.43
CA ALA A 265 -8.86 -16.75 24.32
C ALA A 265 -8.06 -16.71 23.02
N GLY A 266 -7.84 -17.87 22.41
CA GLY A 266 -7.36 -17.97 21.03
C GLY A 266 -8.55 -17.72 20.10
N LEU A 267 -8.49 -16.67 19.30
CA LEU A 267 -9.59 -16.22 18.45
C LEU A 267 -9.15 -16.22 17.00
N ILE A 268 -10.12 -16.43 16.10
CA ILE A 268 -9.98 -16.14 14.68
C ILE A 268 -11.03 -15.13 14.28
N VAL A 269 -10.60 -14.00 13.73
CA VAL A 269 -11.49 -12.96 13.19
C VAL A 269 -11.91 -13.40 11.80
N THR A 270 -13.17 -13.83 11.69
CA THR A 270 -13.80 -14.26 10.44
C THR A 270 -14.66 -13.13 9.87
N ALA A 271 -15.22 -13.35 8.67
CA ALA A 271 -16.27 -12.52 8.08
C ALA A 271 -17.45 -12.25 9.04
N ASN A 272 -17.79 -13.25 9.86
CA ASN A 272 -18.92 -13.20 10.80
C ASN A 272 -18.51 -12.69 12.19
N GLY A 273 -17.35 -12.04 12.30
CA GLY A 273 -16.78 -11.58 13.57
C GLY A 273 -15.82 -12.59 14.22
N PRO A 274 -15.36 -12.28 15.46
CA PRO A 274 -14.39 -13.08 16.19
C PRO A 274 -15.01 -14.38 16.71
N GLN A 275 -14.39 -15.51 16.37
CA GLN A 275 -14.79 -16.86 16.77
C GLN A 275 -13.73 -17.45 17.70
N LEU A 276 -14.14 -18.06 18.81
CA LEU A 276 -13.25 -18.77 19.73
C LEU A 276 -12.75 -20.06 19.10
N LEU A 277 -11.42 -20.19 18.98
CA LEU A 277 -10.76 -21.43 18.60
C LEU A 277 -10.55 -22.34 19.80
N GLU A 278 -10.05 -21.76 20.90
CA GLU A 278 -9.69 -22.46 22.14
C GLU A 278 -9.53 -21.48 23.31
N TYR A 279 -9.58 -22.02 24.52
CA TYR A 279 -9.14 -21.32 25.73
C TYR A 279 -7.83 -21.93 26.25
N ASN A 280 -6.96 -21.07 26.77
CA ASN A 280 -5.92 -21.46 27.72
C ASN A 280 -6.23 -20.81 29.07
N CYS A 281 -5.88 -21.49 30.15
CA CYS A 281 -6.25 -21.15 31.52
C CYS A 281 -5.12 -20.47 32.32
N ARG A 282 -4.10 -20.03 31.60
CA ARG A 282 -2.85 -19.46 32.10
C ARG A 282 -2.30 -18.47 31.07
N PHE A 283 -1.16 -17.84 31.37
CA PHE A 283 -0.52 -16.96 30.39
C PHE A 283 0.03 -17.76 29.17
N GLY A 284 -0.01 -17.13 27.99
CA GLY A 284 0.63 -17.66 26.78
C GLY A 284 2.16 -17.68 26.88
N ASP A 285 2.81 -18.49 26.05
CA ASP A 285 4.27 -18.54 25.87
C ASP A 285 4.53 -18.76 24.37
N PRO A 286 5.03 -17.76 23.61
CA PRO A 286 5.81 -16.61 24.09
C PRO A 286 5.03 -15.31 24.32
N GLU A 287 3.70 -15.33 24.40
CA GLU A 287 2.90 -14.10 24.44
C GLU A 287 3.16 -13.22 25.67
N ILE A 288 3.40 -13.83 26.83
CA ILE A 288 3.57 -13.05 28.06
C ILE A 288 4.87 -12.26 28.06
N GLU A 289 5.90 -12.74 27.36
CA GLU A 289 7.22 -12.14 27.29
C GLU A 289 7.13 -10.72 26.73
N VAL A 290 6.27 -10.48 25.73
CA VAL A 290 6.03 -9.12 25.19
C VAL A 290 5.01 -8.34 26.01
N ILE A 291 3.97 -8.99 26.55
CA ILE A 291 2.96 -8.31 27.39
C ILE A 291 3.62 -7.73 28.65
N MET A 292 4.54 -8.47 29.29
CA MET A 292 5.25 -8.01 30.49
C MET A 292 6.20 -6.85 30.20
N ARG A 293 6.68 -6.70 28.95
CA ARG A 293 7.43 -5.51 28.53
C ARG A 293 6.54 -4.27 28.44
N LEU A 294 5.27 -4.44 28.08
CA LEU A 294 4.29 -3.36 27.95
C LEU A 294 3.57 -3.03 29.26
N LEU A 295 3.57 -3.90 30.27
CA LEU A 295 2.88 -3.62 31.53
C LEU A 295 3.57 -2.46 32.27
N LYS A 296 2.85 -1.37 32.57
CA LYS A 296 3.35 -0.28 33.43
C LYS A 296 2.95 -0.50 34.89
N SER A 297 1.73 -0.97 35.15
CA SER A 297 1.26 -1.25 36.50
C SER A 297 2.03 -2.38 37.20
N ASP A 298 1.92 -2.43 38.53
CA ASP A 298 2.57 -3.44 39.36
C ASP A 298 1.88 -4.81 39.22
N LEU A 299 2.61 -5.82 38.74
CA LEU A 299 2.06 -7.16 38.50
C LEU A 299 1.65 -7.85 39.82
N PHE A 300 2.42 -7.64 40.90
CA PHE A 300 2.11 -8.25 42.19
C PHE A 300 0.75 -7.77 42.71
N SER A 301 0.52 -6.46 42.67
CA SER A 301 -0.76 -5.84 43.04
C SER A 301 -1.92 -6.38 42.20
N ILE A 302 -1.73 -6.55 40.88
CA ILE A 302 -2.76 -7.11 39.98
C ILE A 302 -3.10 -8.56 40.38
N CYS A 303 -2.08 -9.40 40.60
CA CYS A 303 -2.30 -10.79 41.00
C CYS A 303 -2.97 -10.88 42.38
N MET A 304 -2.55 -10.08 43.36
CA MET A 304 -3.19 -10.05 44.67
C MET A 304 -4.64 -9.56 44.60
N ALA A 305 -4.93 -8.51 43.85
CA ALA A 305 -6.30 -8.03 43.64
C ALA A 305 -7.17 -9.09 42.95
N THR A 306 -6.59 -9.84 42.02
CA THR A 306 -7.27 -10.97 41.36
C THR A 306 -7.62 -12.06 42.36
N VAL A 307 -6.69 -12.46 43.23
CA VAL A 307 -6.94 -13.49 44.24
C VAL A 307 -7.95 -13.01 45.29
N ASN A 308 -7.90 -11.73 45.65
CA ASN A 308 -8.74 -11.13 46.69
C ASN A 308 -10.13 -10.70 46.21
N GLY A 309 -10.43 -10.71 44.91
CA GLY A 309 -11.73 -10.27 44.41
C GLY A 309 -11.90 -8.74 44.33
N SER A 310 -10.80 -8.01 44.16
CA SER A 310 -10.78 -6.55 44.13
C SER A 310 -10.18 -6.00 42.82
N LEU A 311 -10.21 -6.77 41.73
CA LEU A 311 -9.58 -6.39 40.47
C LEU A 311 -10.19 -5.12 39.88
N SER A 312 -11.50 -4.91 40.06
CA SER A 312 -12.22 -3.71 39.58
C SER A 312 -11.78 -2.39 40.20
N GLN A 313 -11.01 -2.45 41.29
CA GLN A 313 -10.48 -1.26 41.98
C GLN A 313 -9.14 -0.81 41.40
N LEU A 314 -8.52 -1.60 40.51
CA LEU A 314 -7.24 -1.27 39.89
C LEU A 314 -7.45 -0.67 38.50
N ASP A 315 -6.70 0.38 38.21
CA ASP A 315 -6.51 0.91 36.87
C ASP A 315 -5.19 0.37 36.30
N ILE A 316 -5.28 -0.54 35.32
CA ILE A 316 -4.12 -1.22 34.76
C ILE A 316 -3.62 -0.44 33.54
N GLN A 317 -2.42 0.10 33.67
CA GLN A 317 -1.77 0.95 32.68
C GLN A 317 -0.76 0.14 31.85
N TRP A 318 -0.74 0.43 30.55
CA TRP A 318 0.12 -0.20 29.56
C TRP A 318 1.00 0.84 28.85
N ASP A 319 2.13 0.39 28.34
CA ASP A 319 3.01 1.15 27.46
C ASP A 319 2.38 1.26 26.07
N ASP A 320 2.51 2.44 25.48
CA ASP A 320 1.96 2.83 24.18
C ASP A 320 2.87 2.45 23.00
N ARG A 321 4.08 1.96 23.28
CA ARG A 321 5.00 1.40 22.29
C ARG A 321 4.59 0.01 21.82
N TYR A 322 5.29 -0.47 20.80
CA TYR A 322 5.17 -1.82 20.28
C TYR A 322 6.27 -2.72 20.85
N ALA A 323 5.93 -3.97 21.12
CA ALA A 323 6.83 -5.02 21.55
C ALA A 323 6.92 -6.12 20.48
N CYS A 324 8.14 -6.57 20.19
CA CYS A 324 8.41 -7.75 19.37
C CYS A 324 9.26 -8.74 20.16
N GLY A 325 8.84 -9.99 20.20
CA GLY A 325 9.53 -11.11 20.83
C GLY A 325 9.90 -12.16 19.80
N ILE A 326 11.19 -12.52 19.72
CA ILE A 326 11.71 -13.54 18.81
C ILE A 326 12.22 -14.73 19.62
N VAL A 327 11.72 -15.93 19.31
CA VAL A 327 12.18 -17.16 19.96
C VAL A 327 13.42 -17.70 19.24
N LEU A 328 14.48 -17.90 20.01
CA LEU A 328 15.68 -18.61 19.58
C LEU A 328 15.50 -20.10 19.92
N ALA A 329 15.45 -20.93 18.89
CA ALA A 329 15.28 -22.37 19.00
C ALA A 329 16.59 -23.12 18.69
N SER A 330 16.65 -24.37 19.14
CA SER A 330 17.70 -25.31 18.78
C SER A 330 17.50 -25.90 17.38
N LYS A 331 18.59 -26.34 16.75
CA LYS A 331 18.66 -26.77 15.33
C LYS A 331 17.58 -27.74 14.89
N ASN A 332 17.20 -28.68 15.74
CA ASN A 332 16.27 -29.78 15.41
C ASN A 332 14.87 -29.60 16.01
N TYR A 333 14.56 -28.43 16.56
CA TYR A 333 13.21 -28.10 17.02
C TYR A 333 12.23 -28.09 15.83
N PRO A 334 11.00 -28.65 15.94
CA PRO A 334 10.33 -29.20 17.14
C PRO A 334 10.52 -30.71 17.37
N TYR A 335 11.40 -31.37 16.62
CA TYR A 335 11.54 -32.83 16.63
C TYR A 335 12.40 -33.34 17.79
N SER A 336 13.51 -32.66 18.10
CA SER A 336 14.35 -32.97 19.26
C SER A 336 14.78 -31.72 20.00
N SER A 337 15.13 -31.87 21.28
CA SER A 337 15.68 -30.78 22.11
C SER A 337 17.21 -30.86 22.14
N ASP A 338 17.85 -29.71 22.31
CA ASP A 338 19.29 -29.61 22.53
C ASP A 338 19.60 -29.46 24.03
N LYS A 339 20.71 -30.05 24.49
CA LYS A 339 21.13 -30.02 25.89
C LYS A 339 22.65 -29.90 26.00
N GLY A 340 23.09 -28.88 26.72
CA GLY A 340 24.50 -28.70 27.11
C GLY A 340 25.33 -27.84 26.17
N THR A 341 24.73 -27.22 25.15
CA THR A 341 25.44 -26.27 24.27
C THR A 341 25.59 -24.93 24.99
N PRO A 342 26.82 -24.41 25.18
CA PRO A 342 27.03 -23.11 25.81
C PRO A 342 26.39 -21.98 25.01
N ILE A 343 25.84 -20.99 25.73
CA ILE A 343 25.23 -19.79 25.15
C ILE A 343 26.11 -18.58 25.47
N ASP A 344 26.49 -17.85 24.42
CA ASP A 344 27.21 -16.59 24.49
C ASP A 344 26.24 -15.43 24.26
N PHE A 345 26.24 -14.48 25.19
CA PHE A 345 25.40 -13.28 25.18
C PHE A 345 26.18 -12.04 24.71
N ALA A 346 27.23 -12.22 23.90
CA ALA A 346 28.02 -11.13 23.34
C ALA A 346 27.14 -10.07 22.67
N GLY A 347 27.35 -8.78 22.99
CA GLY A 347 26.66 -7.67 22.33
C GLY A 347 25.19 -7.47 22.72
N GLU A 348 24.78 -7.90 23.93
CA GLU A 348 23.47 -7.55 24.48
C GLU A 348 23.22 -6.03 24.43
N SER A 349 22.07 -5.66 23.85
CA SER A 349 21.57 -4.28 23.80
C SER A 349 20.90 -3.94 25.12
N GLU A 350 21.16 -2.76 25.69
CA GLU A 350 20.49 -2.28 26.90
C GLU A 350 18.96 -2.22 26.74
N ASP A 351 18.46 -2.10 25.51
CA ASP A 351 17.03 -2.02 25.20
C ASP A 351 16.34 -3.39 25.08
N ALA A 352 17.11 -4.48 24.95
CA ALA A 352 16.61 -5.84 24.84
C ALA A 352 16.47 -6.52 26.22
N VAL A 353 15.47 -7.41 26.35
CA VAL A 353 15.35 -8.29 27.52
C VAL A 353 15.22 -9.72 27.00
N VAL A 354 16.08 -10.59 27.52
CA VAL A 354 16.20 -11.98 27.10
C VAL A 354 15.56 -12.89 28.14
N PHE A 355 14.45 -13.53 27.76
CA PHE A 355 13.76 -14.48 28.62
C PHE A 355 14.24 -15.90 28.33
N HIS A 356 14.93 -16.48 29.30
CA HIS A 356 15.31 -17.89 29.35
C HIS A 356 14.08 -18.80 29.37
N ALA A 357 14.04 -19.76 28.43
CA ALA A 357 13.08 -20.86 28.40
C ALA A 357 13.81 -22.19 28.66
N GLY A 358 14.19 -22.91 27.61
CA GLY A 358 14.98 -24.14 27.69
C GLY A 358 16.46 -23.89 27.93
N THR A 359 16.83 -23.34 29.09
CA THR A 359 18.24 -23.18 29.49
C THR A 359 18.49 -23.74 30.89
N LYS A 360 19.76 -23.98 31.23
CA LYS A 360 20.22 -24.34 32.57
C LYS A 360 21.56 -23.68 32.85
N LYS A 361 21.99 -23.62 34.11
CA LYS A 361 23.38 -23.29 34.46
C LYS A 361 24.21 -24.56 34.57
N SER A 362 25.40 -24.55 33.98
CA SER A 362 26.42 -25.57 34.17
C SER A 362 27.04 -25.48 35.57
N LYS A 363 27.89 -26.45 35.92
CA LYS A 363 28.58 -26.46 37.23
C LYS A 363 29.53 -25.26 37.41
N ASP A 364 30.08 -24.73 36.31
CA ASP A 364 30.93 -23.55 36.27
C ASP A 364 30.14 -22.23 36.08
N GLY A 365 28.81 -22.29 36.15
CA GLY A 365 27.93 -21.11 36.15
C GLY A 365 27.59 -20.55 34.76
N ARG A 366 28.03 -21.19 33.67
CA ARG A 366 27.69 -20.80 32.30
C ARG A 366 26.27 -21.22 31.96
N VAL A 367 25.58 -20.43 31.12
CA VAL A 367 24.24 -20.79 30.64
C VAL A 367 24.38 -21.73 29.45
N GLU A 368 23.65 -22.83 29.47
CA GLU A 368 23.62 -23.85 28.42
C GLU A 368 22.19 -24.11 27.94
N THR A 369 22.05 -24.61 26.71
CA THR A 369 20.77 -25.11 26.18
C THR A 369 20.25 -26.29 27.02
N ASN A 370 18.93 -26.36 27.18
CA ASN A 370 18.24 -27.44 27.88
C ASN A 370 16.77 -27.58 27.41
N GLY A 371 16.53 -27.52 26.10
CA GLY A 371 15.18 -27.56 25.54
C GLY A 371 15.09 -27.37 24.03
N GLY A 372 13.87 -27.25 23.54
CA GLY A 372 13.57 -26.95 22.14
C GLY A 372 13.66 -25.46 21.84
N ARG A 373 12.79 -24.68 22.50
CA ARG A 373 12.85 -23.21 22.57
C ARG A 373 13.81 -22.82 23.68
N ILE A 374 14.85 -22.07 23.35
CA ILE A 374 15.96 -21.78 24.27
C ILE A 374 15.75 -20.42 24.93
N LEU A 375 15.55 -19.36 24.14
CA LEU A 375 15.39 -17.98 24.62
C LEU A 375 14.24 -17.29 23.88
N CYS A 376 13.63 -16.27 24.48
CA CYS A 376 12.79 -15.28 23.81
C CYS A 376 13.41 -13.89 23.99
N VAL A 377 13.87 -13.28 22.89
CA VAL A 377 14.49 -11.96 22.89
C VAL A 377 13.41 -10.92 22.59
N THR A 378 13.19 -10.00 23.53
CA THR A 378 12.14 -8.98 23.42
C THR A 378 12.71 -7.58 23.33
N VAL A 379 12.08 -6.75 22.50
CA VAL A 379 12.42 -5.33 22.35
C VAL A 379 11.16 -4.48 22.23
N LEU A 380 11.24 -3.23 22.73
CA LEU A 380 10.24 -2.18 22.54
C LEU A 380 10.67 -1.21 21.44
N GLY A 381 9.73 -0.71 20.64
CA GLY A 381 9.97 0.30 19.60
C GLY A 381 8.77 1.23 19.40
N GLN A 382 8.97 2.39 18.79
CA GLN A 382 7.92 3.37 18.51
C GLN A 382 6.99 2.95 17.36
N SER A 383 7.43 1.96 16.57
CA SER A 383 6.62 1.34 15.52
C SER A 383 6.80 -0.18 15.50
N PRO A 384 5.85 -0.95 14.92
CA PRO A 384 6.01 -2.40 14.76
C PRO A 384 7.28 -2.79 14.00
N SER A 385 7.67 -1.97 13.01
CA SER A 385 8.87 -2.24 12.20
C SER A 385 10.15 -2.02 12.98
N GLU A 386 10.21 -0.97 13.79
CA GLU A 386 11.36 -0.68 14.65
C GLU A 386 11.57 -1.77 15.70
N ALA A 387 10.51 -2.13 16.44
CA ALA A 387 10.55 -3.20 17.44
C ALA A 387 11.05 -4.52 16.83
N ARG A 388 10.59 -4.86 15.61
CA ARG A 388 11.04 -6.05 14.89
C ARG A 388 12.50 -6.00 14.49
N LEU A 389 12.95 -4.91 13.85
CA LEU A 389 14.33 -4.79 13.37
C LEU A 389 15.33 -4.85 14.53
N GLU A 390 15.00 -4.20 15.66
CA GLU A 390 15.86 -4.26 16.85
C GLU A 390 15.83 -5.63 17.52
N ALA A 391 14.66 -6.29 17.61
CA ALA A 391 14.60 -7.66 18.10
C ALA A 391 15.45 -8.63 17.26
N ILE A 392 15.50 -8.43 15.93
CA ILE A 392 16.37 -9.21 15.03
C ILE A 392 17.85 -8.93 15.35
N ARG A 393 18.24 -7.66 15.50
CA ARG A 393 19.63 -7.28 15.84
C ARG A 393 20.07 -7.90 17.17
N ALA A 394 19.24 -7.79 18.20
CA ALA A 394 19.51 -8.40 19.51
C ALA A 394 19.56 -9.94 19.44
N SER A 395 18.69 -10.55 18.64
CA SER A 395 18.68 -12.00 18.40
C SER A 395 19.92 -12.49 17.64
N ASP A 396 20.48 -11.68 16.73
CA ASP A 396 21.69 -12.00 15.98
C ASP A 396 22.93 -12.04 16.88
N ALA A 397 23.01 -11.13 17.86
CA ALA A 397 24.14 -10.98 18.78
C ALA A 397 24.32 -12.18 19.75
N ILE A 398 23.24 -12.87 20.12
CA ILE A 398 23.32 -14.05 20.99
C ILE A 398 23.79 -15.27 20.18
N HIS A 399 24.82 -15.98 20.62
CA HIS A 399 25.40 -17.11 19.89
C HIS A 399 25.31 -18.43 20.66
N PHE A 400 24.82 -19.47 20.02
CA PHE A 400 25.00 -20.86 20.44
C PHE A 400 24.94 -21.76 19.20
N GLU A 401 25.62 -22.91 19.25
CA GLU A 401 25.67 -23.81 18.10
C GLU A 401 24.27 -24.28 17.70
N GLY A 402 23.94 -24.16 16.41
CA GLY A 402 22.64 -24.58 15.90
C GLY A 402 21.48 -23.65 16.22
N LYS A 403 21.74 -22.40 16.67
CA LYS A 403 20.72 -21.35 16.83
C LYS A 403 19.90 -21.18 15.55
N PHE A 404 18.59 -21.16 15.70
CA PHE A 404 17.63 -20.87 14.64
C PHE A 404 16.51 -19.95 15.14
N PHE A 405 16.12 -18.96 14.33
CA PHE A 405 14.98 -18.08 14.61
C PHE A 405 14.42 -17.47 13.32
N ARG A 406 13.18 -16.95 13.38
CA ARG A 406 12.48 -16.32 12.26
C ARG A 406 12.74 -14.81 12.23
N ARG A 407 12.96 -14.23 11.04
CA ARG A 407 13.14 -12.77 10.86
C ARG A 407 11.86 -12.07 10.40
N ASP A 408 10.81 -12.81 10.10
CA ASP A 408 9.54 -12.29 9.60
C ASP A 408 8.46 -12.14 10.70
N ILE A 409 8.82 -12.28 11.98
CA ILE A 409 7.89 -12.09 13.11
C ILE A 409 7.25 -10.70 13.03
N GLY A 410 5.92 -10.65 12.98
CA GLY A 410 5.19 -9.38 12.79
C GLY A 410 4.87 -9.02 11.33
N LEU A 411 5.45 -9.69 10.33
CA LEU A 411 5.08 -9.51 8.92
C LEU A 411 3.88 -10.40 8.55
N GLY A 412 2.93 -9.87 7.78
CA GLY A 412 1.72 -10.58 7.36
C GLY A 412 1.93 -11.36 6.06
N LYS A 413 1.54 -12.63 6.04
CA LYS A 413 1.47 -13.48 4.85
C LYS A 413 0.19 -13.17 4.08
N GLN A 414 0.28 -12.63 2.86
CA GLN A 414 -0.83 -12.73 1.90
C GLN A 414 -1.03 -14.22 1.61
N SER A 415 -2.08 -14.81 2.17
CA SER A 415 -2.45 -16.21 1.92
C SER A 415 -3.78 -16.26 1.20
N SER A 416 -3.76 -16.99 0.09
CA SER A 416 -4.81 -17.14 -0.91
C SER A 416 -5.79 -18.28 -0.57
N VAL A 417 -7.06 -18.06 -0.94
CA VAL A 417 -8.22 -18.99 -1.08
C VAL A 417 -8.93 -19.44 0.21
N ASN A 418 -10.24 -19.39 0.46
CA ASN A 418 -11.50 -18.64 0.22
C ASN A 418 -12.45 -19.27 1.31
N SER A 419 -13.51 -18.72 1.90
CA SER A 419 -14.82 -18.36 1.34
C SER A 419 -15.19 -16.95 1.76
N LEU A 420 -15.46 -16.14 0.74
CA LEU A 420 -15.67 -14.71 0.79
C LEU A 420 -17.16 -14.42 0.97
N THR A 421 -17.52 -13.64 1.98
CA THR A 421 -18.71 -12.79 1.92
C THR A 421 -18.38 -11.55 1.07
N TYR A 422 -19.40 -10.86 0.55
CA TYR A 422 -19.19 -9.64 -0.25
C TYR A 422 -18.50 -8.52 0.56
N GLU A 423 -18.64 -8.55 1.88
CA GLU A 423 -17.94 -7.66 2.81
C GLU A 423 -16.45 -8.02 2.99
N ASP A 424 -16.08 -9.29 2.82
CA ASP A 424 -14.68 -9.75 2.81
C ASP A 424 -13.94 -9.39 1.51
N SER A 425 -14.67 -9.10 0.43
CA SER A 425 -14.12 -8.37 -0.71
C SER A 425 -14.01 -6.87 -0.44
N GLY A 426 -14.00 -6.46 0.83
CA GLY A 426 -13.87 -5.09 1.32
C GLY A 426 -14.95 -4.13 0.83
N VAL A 427 -16.18 -4.65 0.68
CA VAL A 427 -17.38 -3.89 0.31
C VAL A 427 -18.37 -3.84 1.47
N ASN A 428 -18.39 -2.74 2.20
CA ASN A 428 -19.24 -2.49 3.36
C ASN A 428 -20.63 -1.98 2.93
N ILE A 429 -21.58 -2.92 2.79
CA ILE A 429 -22.97 -2.65 2.43
C ILE A 429 -23.65 -1.73 3.47
N SER A 430 -23.28 -1.82 4.75
CA SER A 430 -23.89 -1.00 5.81
C SER A 430 -23.47 0.47 5.72
N GLU A 431 -22.21 0.75 5.39
CA GLU A 431 -21.74 2.11 5.13
C GLU A 431 -22.29 2.65 3.81
N GLY A 432 -22.43 1.81 2.77
CA GLY A 432 -23.12 2.17 1.53
C GLY A 432 -24.57 2.60 1.79
N ASN A 433 -25.33 1.85 2.59
CA ASN A 433 -26.72 2.19 2.94
C ASN A 433 -26.83 3.47 3.77
N ALA A 434 -25.89 3.70 4.71
CA ALA A 434 -25.82 4.94 5.46
C ALA A 434 -25.53 6.14 4.54
N PHE A 435 -24.58 5.98 3.61
CA PHE A 435 -24.25 6.99 2.60
C PHE A 435 -25.46 7.35 1.72
N VAL A 436 -26.21 6.35 1.23
CA VAL A 436 -27.45 6.58 0.45
C VAL A 436 -28.44 7.44 1.24
N ASN A 437 -28.57 7.23 2.56
CA ASN A 437 -29.42 8.08 3.40
C ASN A 437 -28.92 9.52 3.51
N ASP A 438 -27.61 9.73 3.59
CA ASP A 438 -26.97 11.05 3.69
C ASP A 438 -27.21 11.91 2.43
N ILE A 439 -27.29 11.28 1.26
CA ILE A 439 -27.43 11.98 -0.03
C ILE A 439 -28.88 12.13 -0.51
N LYS A 440 -29.85 11.39 0.05
CA LYS A 440 -31.28 11.46 -0.35
C LYS A 440 -31.83 12.88 -0.44
N GLY A 441 -31.44 13.76 0.49
CA GLY A 441 -31.86 15.16 0.49
C GLY A 441 -31.33 15.95 -0.71
N LEU A 442 -30.07 15.72 -1.09
CA LEU A 442 -29.42 16.36 -2.25
C LEU A 442 -30.03 15.88 -3.56
N VAL A 443 -30.29 14.57 -3.67
CA VAL A 443 -30.89 14.01 -4.88
C VAL A 443 -32.31 14.54 -5.09
N LYS A 444 -33.10 14.65 -4.01
CA LYS A 444 -34.47 15.17 -4.06
C LYS A 444 -34.57 16.58 -4.64
N THR A 445 -33.55 17.44 -4.46
CA THR A 445 -33.57 18.80 -5.02
C THR A 445 -33.37 18.85 -6.54
N THR A 446 -32.96 17.74 -7.16
CA THR A 446 -32.74 17.66 -8.62
C THR A 446 -33.96 17.13 -9.38
N LEU A 447 -34.97 16.61 -8.68
CA LEU A 447 -36.08 15.90 -9.32
C LEU A 447 -36.95 16.85 -10.13
N ARG A 448 -37.24 16.45 -11.37
CA ARG A 448 -38.11 17.15 -12.32
C ARG A 448 -39.41 16.37 -12.49
N GLU A 449 -40.41 17.02 -13.08
CA GLU A 449 -41.65 16.33 -13.42
C GLU A 449 -41.37 15.17 -14.41
N GLY A 450 -41.93 13.99 -14.12
CA GLY A 450 -41.71 12.78 -14.92
C GLY A 450 -40.47 11.96 -14.55
N THR A 451 -39.67 12.36 -13.55
CA THR A 451 -38.61 11.52 -12.97
C THR A 451 -38.94 11.11 -11.53
N GLU A 452 -38.51 9.91 -11.14
CA GLU A 452 -38.72 9.36 -9.80
C GLU A 452 -37.42 9.28 -8.98
N GLN A 453 -37.57 9.17 -7.66
CA GLN A 453 -36.47 9.22 -6.70
C GLN A 453 -35.63 7.92 -6.67
N ILE A 454 -34.37 8.06 -6.25
CA ILE A 454 -33.43 6.98 -5.92
C ILE A 454 -33.94 5.99 -4.84
N GLY A 455 -33.56 4.72 -4.97
CA GLY A 455 -33.79 3.66 -3.97
C GLY A 455 -34.50 2.40 -4.46
N GLY A 456 -34.83 2.31 -5.75
CA GLY A 456 -35.33 1.10 -6.42
C GLY A 456 -34.26 0.40 -7.28
N PHE A 457 -34.64 -0.63 -8.04
CA PHE A 457 -33.74 -1.35 -8.97
C PHE A 457 -33.24 -0.51 -10.17
N GLY A 458 -33.76 0.72 -10.32
CA GLY A 458 -33.46 1.66 -11.38
C GLY A 458 -34.44 2.83 -11.35
N ALA A 459 -34.25 3.80 -12.23
CA ALA A 459 -35.12 4.95 -12.37
C ALA A 459 -36.12 4.78 -13.52
N VAL A 460 -37.37 5.19 -13.31
CA VAL A 460 -38.38 5.30 -14.35
C VAL A 460 -38.51 6.75 -14.79
N ILE A 461 -38.54 6.95 -16.10
CA ILE A 461 -38.68 8.27 -16.73
C ILE A 461 -39.94 8.26 -17.59
N ASP A 462 -40.93 9.04 -17.18
CA ASP A 462 -42.15 9.30 -17.96
C ASP A 462 -41.94 10.52 -18.86
N LEU A 463 -41.58 10.26 -20.11
CA LEU A 463 -41.32 11.31 -21.11
C LEU A 463 -42.53 12.22 -21.34
N LYS A 464 -43.75 11.69 -21.22
CA LYS A 464 -44.97 12.48 -21.42
C LYS A 464 -45.16 13.46 -20.27
N LYS A 465 -44.98 13.02 -19.02
CA LYS A 465 -45.01 13.90 -17.84
C LYS A 465 -43.85 14.90 -17.84
N ALA A 466 -42.69 14.51 -18.35
CA ALA A 466 -41.55 15.40 -18.54
C ALA A 466 -41.75 16.43 -19.67
N GLY A 467 -42.92 16.45 -20.33
CA GLY A 467 -43.29 17.46 -21.32
C GLY A 467 -42.91 17.13 -22.77
N PHE A 468 -42.43 15.91 -23.04
CA PHE A 468 -42.05 15.48 -24.39
C PHE A 468 -43.20 14.82 -25.15
N ARG A 469 -43.20 14.97 -26.47
CA ARG A 469 -44.21 14.39 -27.35
C ARG A 469 -43.97 12.92 -27.65
N ASN A 470 -45.03 12.24 -28.10
CA ASN A 470 -44.90 10.89 -28.64
C ASN A 470 -43.91 10.87 -29.81
N GLY A 471 -43.00 9.88 -29.80
CA GLY A 471 -41.94 9.72 -30.78
C GLY A 471 -40.60 10.34 -30.40
N ALA A 472 -40.48 10.95 -29.21
CA ALA A 472 -39.20 11.46 -28.73
C ALA A 472 -38.11 10.38 -28.68
N GLU A 473 -36.89 10.78 -29.03
CA GLU A 473 -35.73 9.89 -29.09
C GLU A 473 -34.86 10.07 -27.84
N LEU A 474 -34.26 8.98 -27.38
CA LEU A 474 -33.27 9.01 -26.31
C LEU A 474 -31.86 9.19 -26.87
N VAL A 475 -31.09 10.04 -26.21
CA VAL A 475 -29.66 10.24 -26.45
C VAL A 475 -28.95 9.94 -25.14
N ILE A 476 -27.92 9.10 -25.19
CA ILE A 476 -27.21 8.62 -24.01
C ILE A 476 -25.73 8.96 -24.19
N GLY A 477 -25.15 9.62 -23.20
CA GLY A 477 -23.73 9.97 -23.15
C GLY A 477 -23.12 9.49 -21.85
N ILE A 478 -21.89 8.97 -21.91
CA ILE A 478 -21.13 8.48 -20.75
C ILE A 478 -19.70 9.01 -20.84
N ASP A 479 -19.20 9.54 -19.73
CA ASP A 479 -17.81 9.99 -19.61
C ASP A 479 -17.37 9.98 -18.14
N GLY A 480 -16.08 10.20 -17.89
CA GLY A 480 -15.48 10.27 -16.56
C GLY A 480 -14.64 11.52 -16.33
N VAL A 481 -14.13 11.65 -15.12
CA VAL A 481 -13.27 12.79 -14.74
C VAL A 481 -11.77 12.51 -14.99
N GLY A 482 -11.40 11.23 -15.15
CA GLY A 482 -10.04 10.82 -15.42
C GLY A 482 -9.06 11.23 -14.31
N THR A 483 -7.79 11.46 -14.66
CA THR A 483 -6.71 11.65 -13.67
C THR A 483 -6.69 13.04 -13.01
N LYS A 484 -7.71 13.88 -13.22
CA LYS A 484 -7.93 15.11 -12.45
C LYS A 484 -8.18 14.80 -10.95
N ILE A 485 -8.76 13.64 -10.65
CA ILE A 485 -8.99 13.15 -9.27
C ILE A 485 -7.71 13.05 -8.44
N GLU A 486 -6.56 12.78 -9.06
CA GLU A 486 -5.26 12.72 -8.37
C GLU A 486 -4.79 14.10 -7.88
N ILE A 487 -5.21 15.17 -8.55
CA ILE A 487 -4.93 16.54 -8.10
C ILE A 487 -5.89 16.90 -6.95
N ALA A 488 -7.15 16.48 -7.05
CA ALA A 488 -8.12 16.62 -5.95
C ALA A 488 -7.62 15.90 -4.69
N ASP A 489 -7.08 14.69 -4.81
CA ASP A 489 -6.49 13.94 -3.69
C ASP A 489 -5.25 14.63 -3.10
N ALA A 490 -4.36 15.13 -3.97
CA ALA A 490 -3.16 15.85 -3.52
C ALA A 490 -3.49 17.11 -2.71
N LEU A 491 -4.65 17.73 -2.98
CA LEU A 491 -5.12 18.96 -2.32
C LEU A 491 -6.19 18.70 -1.24
N ARG A 492 -6.74 17.48 -1.18
CA ARG A 492 -7.93 17.11 -0.40
C ARG A 492 -9.15 18.00 -0.69
N ASP A 493 -9.31 18.41 -1.94
CA ASP A 493 -10.44 19.23 -2.39
C ASP A 493 -11.25 18.50 -3.46
N TYR A 494 -12.44 18.07 -3.06
CA TYR A 494 -13.37 17.26 -3.86
C TYR A 494 -14.63 18.03 -4.28
N SER A 495 -14.66 19.33 -3.97
CA SER A 495 -15.90 20.10 -3.88
C SER A 495 -16.61 20.32 -5.21
N ASP A 496 -15.90 20.19 -6.33
CA ASP A 496 -16.44 20.43 -7.69
C ASP A 496 -16.19 19.26 -8.66
N ILE A 497 -15.61 18.14 -8.20
CA ILE A 497 -15.32 16.99 -9.07
C ILE A 497 -16.59 16.33 -9.64
N GLY A 498 -17.68 16.32 -8.87
CA GLY A 498 -18.97 15.88 -9.35
C GLY A 498 -19.58 16.81 -10.40
N TYR A 499 -19.23 18.10 -10.35
CA TYR A 499 -19.66 19.06 -11.36
C TYR A 499 -19.00 18.76 -12.71
N ASP A 500 -17.71 18.40 -12.70
CA ASP A 500 -16.97 18.01 -13.90
C ASP A 500 -17.63 16.85 -14.63
N VAL A 501 -17.97 15.74 -13.93
CA VAL A 501 -18.53 14.55 -14.61
C VAL A 501 -19.89 14.84 -15.26
N VAL A 502 -20.72 15.67 -14.63
CA VAL A 502 -21.98 16.12 -15.22
C VAL A 502 -21.69 16.94 -16.47
N GLY A 503 -20.78 17.92 -16.39
CA GLY A 503 -20.41 18.75 -17.52
C GLY A 503 -19.85 17.97 -18.70
N MET A 504 -19.04 16.94 -18.44
CA MET A 504 -18.53 16.06 -19.49
C MET A 504 -19.66 15.38 -20.27
N CYS A 505 -20.64 14.80 -19.57
CA CYS A 505 -21.69 14.02 -20.23
C CYS A 505 -22.81 14.87 -20.83
N VAL A 506 -23.30 15.91 -20.10
CA VAL A 506 -24.47 16.68 -20.56
C VAL A 506 -24.14 17.56 -21.76
N ASN A 507 -22.89 18.01 -21.87
CA ASN A 507 -22.43 18.75 -23.04
C ASN A 507 -22.26 17.84 -24.27
N ASP A 508 -21.96 16.55 -24.10
CA ASP A 508 -21.87 15.60 -25.22
C ASP A 508 -23.25 15.27 -25.80
N VAL A 509 -24.23 14.96 -24.96
CA VAL A 509 -25.61 14.69 -25.43
C VAL A 509 -26.26 15.92 -26.05
N LEU A 510 -25.83 17.11 -25.65
CA LEU A 510 -26.27 18.37 -26.25
C LEU A 510 -25.89 18.46 -27.73
N CYS A 511 -24.80 17.83 -28.17
CA CYS A 511 -24.39 17.79 -29.58
C CYS A 511 -25.42 17.12 -30.50
N HIS A 512 -26.39 16.38 -29.94
CA HIS A 512 -27.50 15.76 -30.65
C HIS A 512 -28.80 16.59 -30.63
N CYS A 513 -28.75 17.85 -30.19
CA CYS A 513 -29.94 18.68 -29.95
C CYS A 513 -30.89 18.06 -28.91
N ALA A 514 -30.33 17.37 -27.91
CA ALA A 514 -31.11 16.71 -26.87
C ALA A 514 -31.06 17.51 -25.55
N ALA A 515 -32.17 17.53 -24.82
CA ALA A 515 -32.25 18.11 -23.49
C ALA A 515 -31.89 17.03 -22.45
N PRO A 516 -30.89 17.23 -21.58
CA PRO A 516 -30.63 16.30 -20.49
C PRO A 516 -31.84 16.26 -19.55
N ILE A 517 -32.23 15.07 -19.12
CA ILE A 517 -33.40 14.87 -18.26
C ILE A 517 -33.08 14.03 -17.03
N ALA A 518 -32.11 13.13 -17.14
CA ALA A 518 -31.68 12.24 -16.08
C ALA A 518 -30.17 12.04 -16.13
N PHE A 519 -29.57 11.89 -14.96
CA PHE A 519 -28.16 11.61 -14.78
C PHE A 519 -28.01 10.45 -13.81
N VAL A 520 -27.05 9.57 -14.11
CA VAL A 520 -26.68 8.43 -13.28
C VAL A 520 -25.17 8.47 -13.04
N ASP A 521 -24.72 8.43 -11.80
CA ASP A 521 -23.29 8.41 -11.48
C ASP A 521 -22.75 7.00 -11.19
N TYR A 522 -21.47 6.79 -11.42
CA TYR A 522 -20.73 5.60 -11.03
C TYR A 522 -19.51 6.05 -10.23
N TYR A 523 -19.65 6.01 -8.91
CA TYR A 523 -18.58 6.31 -7.96
C TYR A 523 -17.98 4.98 -7.47
N VAL A 524 -16.70 4.77 -7.72
CA VAL A 524 -16.00 3.57 -7.24
C VAL A 524 -14.82 3.95 -6.37
N SER A 525 -14.55 3.20 -5.31
CA SER A 525 -13.38 3.41 -4.45
C SER A 525 -12.81 2.10 -3.94
N GLY A 526 -11.51 2.05 -3.60
CA GLY A 526 -10.95 0.90 -2.90
C GLY A 526 -11.46 0.80 -1.46
N ARG A 527 -11.75 1.94 -0.84
CA ARG A 527 -12.50 2.06 0.41
C ARG A 527 -13.28 3.38 0.40
N LEU A 528 -14.56 3.33 0.75
CA LEU A 528 -15.49 4.44 0.73
C LEU A 528 -15.11 5.45 1.81
N ASN A 529 -14.68 6.63 1.37
CA ASN A 529 -14.59 7.80 2.21
C ASN A 529 -15.90 8.60 2.10
N ARG A 530 -16.75 8.49 3.13
CA ARG A 530 -18.08 9.13 3.13
C ARG A 530 -18.05 10.65 3.00
N GLU A 531 -17.07 11.33 3.60
CA GLU A 531 -16.97 12.79 3.51
C GLU A 531 -16.65 13.23 2.07
N GLN A 532 -15.71 12.53 1.45
CA GLN A 532 -15.32 12.73 0.06
C GLN A 532 -16.48 12.43 -0.90
N ALA A 533 -17.09 11.24 -0.79
CA ALA A 533 -18.20 10.82 -1.65
C ALA A 533 -19.38 11.81 -1.54
N ARG A 534 -19.67 12.33 -0.33
CA ARG A 534 -20.73 13.32 -0.12
C ARG A 534 -20.43 14.64 -0.84
N LYS A 535 -19.18 15.13 -0.82
CA LYS A 535 -18.76 16.34 -1.55
C LYS A 535 -18.90 16.17 -3.06
N VAL A 536 -18.56 14.98 -3.58
CA VAL A 536 -18.72 14.63 -4.99
C VAL A 536 -20.20 14.62 -5.38
N VAL A 537 -21.05 13.86 -4.67
CA VAL A 537 -22.49 13.80 -5.00
C VAL A 537 -23.18 15.16 -4.84
N ALA A 538 -22.77 15.97 -3.86
CA ALA A 538 -23.30 17.33 -3.70
C ALA A 538 -23.00 18.21 -4.93
N SER A 539 -21.82 18.09 -5.52
CA SER A 539 -21.48 18.83 -6.75
C SER A 539 -22.13 18.26 -8.01
N ILE A 540 -22.37 16.94 -8.09
CA ILE A 540 -23.22 16.34 -9.13
C ILE A 540 -24.63 16.93 -9.06
N ALA A 541 -25.24 16.94 -7.87
CA ALA A 541 -26.59 17.45 -7.67
C ALA A 541 -26.69 18.94 -8.04
N LYS A 542 -25.68 19.75 -7.66
CA LYS A 542 -25.59 21.17 -8.05
C LYS A 542 -25.57 21.31 -9.58
N ALA A 543 -24.70 20.60 -10.28
CA ALA A 543 -24.61 20.67 -11.74
C ALA A 543 -25.88 20.18 -12.44
N CYS A 544 -26.54 19.15 -11.89
CA CYS A 544 -27.82 18.64 -12.38
C CYS A 544 -28.91 19.72 -12.31
N VAL A 545 -29.02 20.43 -11.18
CA VAL A 545 -29.96 21.57 -11.04
C VAL A 545 -29.68 22.65 -12.08
N GLU A 546 -28.41 23.02 -12.28
CA GLU A 546 -28.03 24.08 -13.22
C GLU A 546 -28.31 23.72 -14.69
N CYS A 547 -28.28 22.44 -15.06
CA CYS A 547 -28.59 21.98 -16.41
C CYS A 547 -30.02 21.45 -16.61
N ASP A 548 -30.94 21.67 -15.65
CA ASP A 548 -32.31 21.14 -15.67
C ASP A 548 -32.34 19.60 -15.85
N CYS A 549 -31.50 18.88 -15.10
CA CYS A 549 -31.38 17.43 -15.15
C CYS A 549 -31.66 16.83 -13.76
N SER A 550 -32.30 15.67 -13.71
CA SER A 550 -32.47 14.94 -12.45
C SER A 550 -31.35 13.96 -12.20
N LEU A 551 -30.75 13.99 -11.02
CA LEU A 551 -29.95 12.87 -10.53
C LEU A 551 -30.94 11.77 -10.12
N VAL A 552 -31.04 10.71 -10.92
CA VAL A 552 -32.10 9.69 -10.75
C VAL A 552 -31.58 8.37 -10.19
N GLY A 553 -30.26 8.22 -10.07
CA GLY A 553 -29.63 6.98 -9.66
C GLY A 553 -28.13 7.10 -9.71
N GLY A 554 -27.47 6.05 -9.24
CA GLY A 554 -26.04 5.89 -9.34
C GLY A 554 -25.61 4.61 -8.65
N GLU A 555 -24.42 4.15 -8.97
CA GLU A 555 -23.77 3.06 -8.26
C GLU A 555 -22.64 3.65 -7.42
N THR A 556 -22.63 3.34 -6.12
CA THR A 556 -21.49 3.62 -5.24
C THR A 556 -20.89 2.29 -4.83
N ALA A 557 -19.79 1.92 -5.47
CA ALA A 557 -19.13 0.64 -5.28
C ALA A 557 -17.83 0.78 -4.50
N GLU A 558 -17.60 -0.11 -3.54
CA GLU A 558 -16.24 -0.39 -3.08
C GLU A 558 -15.69 -1.56 -3.92
N MET A 559 -14.46 -1.45 -4.39
CA MET A 559 -13.79 -2.46 -5.22
C MET A 559 -12.31 -2.63 -4.81
N PRO A 560 -12.03 -3.00 -3.54
CA PRO A 560 -10.66 -3.24 -3.12
C PRO A 560 -10.06 -4.44 -3.86
N GLY A 561 -8.78 -4.32 -4.19
CA GLY A 561 -8.08 -5.26 -5.06
C GLY A 561 -8.07 -4.84 -6.53
N VAL A 562 -9.08 -4.08 -6.99
CA VAL A 562 -9.02 -3.33 -8.26
C VAL A 562 -8.43 -1.94 -8.02
N TYR A 563 -8.94 -1.27 -6.99
CA TYR A 563 -8.42 0.01 -6.50
C TYR A 563 -7.71 -0.18 -5.17
N GLY A 564 -6.59 0.53 -4.96
CA GLY A 564 -5.98 0.65 -3.64
C GLY A 564 -6.90 1.38 -2.65
N ALA A 565 -6.68 1.21 -1.34
CA ALA A 565 -7.61 1.70 -0.32
C ALA A 565 -7.93 3.21 -0.35
N ALA A 566 -7.01 4.03 -0.90
CA ALA A 566 -7.21 5.47 -1.07
C ALA A 566 -7.54 5.88 -2.51
N GLN A 567 -7.56 4.93 -3.45
CA GLN A 567 -7.87 5.19 -4.84
C GLN A 567 -9.37 5.12 -5.08
N TRP A 568 -9.84 5.92 -6.01
CA TRP A 568 -11.23 6.02 -6.41
C TRP A 568 -11.31 6.48 -7.87
N ASP A 569 -12.49 6.35 -8.46
CA ASP A 569 -12.78 6.81 -9.81
C ASP A 569 -14.24 7.26 -9.90
N LEU A 570 -14.52 8.10 -10.89
CA LEU A 570 -15.83 8.70 -11.09
C LEU A 570 -16.16 8.75 -12.59
N ALA A 571 -17.24 8.06 -12.93
CA ALA A 571 -17.90 8.16 -14.23
C ALA A 571 -19.36 8.58 -14.04
N GLY A 572 -20.00 9.02 -15.13
CA GLY A 572 -21.40 9.37 -15.11
C GLY A 572 -22.03 9.18 -16.48
N CYS A 573 -23.35 9.08 -16.49
CA CYS A 573 -24.14 8.88 -17.68
C CYS A 573 -25.30 9.88 -17.72
N ALA A 574 -25.34 10.68 -18.78
CA ALA A 574 -26.45 11.56 -19.07
C ALA A 574 -27.44 10.86 -20.01
N VAL A 575 -28.70 10.84 -19.60
CA VAL A 575 -29.85 10.49 -20.45
C VAL A 575 -30.52 11.79 -20.85
N ALA A 576 -30.61 12.00 -22.14
CA ALA A 576 -31.21 13.17 -22.75
C ALA A 576 -32.30 12.76 -23.74
N VAL A 577 -33.20 13.69 -24.02
CA VAL A 577 -34.33 13.46 -24.93
C VAL A 577 -34.30 14.49 -26.04
N ARG A 578 -34.44 14.02 -27.27
CA ARG A 578 -34.69 14.87 -28.43
C ARG A 578 -36.16 14.78 -28.80
N ASP A 579 -36.89 15.89 -28.70
CA ASP A 579 -38.27 15.93 -29.19
C ASP A 579 -38.29 15.85 -30.73
N PRO A 580 -39.25 15.14 -31.35
CA PRO A 580 -39.23 14.93 -32.81
C PRO A 580 -39.23 16.20 -33.65
N HIS A 581 -39.81 17.31 -33.15
CA HIS A 581 -39.82 18.60 -33.84
C HIS A 581 -38.49 19.37 -33.75
N TRP A 582 -37.56 18.96 -32.90
CA TRP A 582 -36.25 19.57 -32.82
C TRP A 582 -35.35 19.06 -33.95
N PRO A 583 -34.40 19.88 -34.45
CA PRO A 583 -33.44 19.42 -35.46
C PRO A 583 -32.66 18.19 -35.01
N LYS A 584 -32.35 17.29 -35.95
CA LYS A 584 -31.43 16.17 -35.70
C LYS A 584 -30.00 16.64 -35.97
N LEU A 585 -29.14 16.52 -34.96
CA LEU A 585 -27.73 16.92 -35.05
C LEU A 585 -26.77 15.74 -34.84
N PRO A 586 -25.58 15.77 -35.47
CA PRO A 586 -25.15 16.75 -36.46
C PRO A 586 -25.95 16.63 -37.78
N ALA A 587 -26.30 17.76 -38.38
CA ALA A 587 -26.94 17.82 -39.70
C ALA A 587 -25.86 17.78 -40.79
N SER A 588 -25.03 16.75 -40.78
CA SER A 588 -23.76 16.66 -41.52
C SER A 588 -23.90 16.89 -43.03
N GLU A 589 -25.01 16.44 -43.63
CA GLU A 589 -25.32 16.63 -45.05
C GLU A 589 -25.60 18.10 -45.42
N SER A 590 -26.03 18.90 -44.45
CA SER A 590 -26.30 20.33 -44.64
C SER A 590 -25.08 21.21 -44.44
N ILE A 591 -23.99 20.66 -43.87
CA ILE A 591 -22.75 21.39 -43.65
C ILE A 591 -22.07 21.61 -44.99
N CYS A 592 -21.70 22.86 -45.29
CA CYS A 592 -21.10 23.24 -46.56
C CYS A 592 -19.97 24.26 -46.38
N VAL A 593 -19.17 24.43 -47.42
CA VAL A 593 -18.11 25.44 -47.47
C VAL A 593 -18.68 26.82 -47.13
N GLY A 594 -18.00 27.56 -46.25
CA GLY A 594 -18.39 28.89 -45.80
C GLY A 594 -19.23 28.92 -44.52
N ASP A 595 -19.72 27.78 -44.03
CA ASP A 595 -20.32 27.70 -42.69
C ASP A 595 -19.30 28.16 -41.64
N VAL A 596 -19.77 28.93 -40.66
CA VAL A 596 -18.93 29.61 -39.67
C VAL A 596 -18.76 28.74 -38.44
N LEU A 597 -17.55 28.68 -37.91
CA LEU A 597 -17.23 28.02 -36.65
C LEU A 597 -17.25 29.06 -35.53
N ILE A 598 -18.14 28.88 -34.55
CA ILE A 598 -18.24 29.73 -33.36
C ILE A 598 -17.76 28.93 -32.15
N GLY A 599 -16.67 29.36 -31.52
CA GLY A 599 -16.13 28.77 -30.31
C GLY A 599 -16.68 29.46 -29.06
N LEU A 600 -17.13 28.67 -28.09
CA LEU A 600 -17.50 29.14 -26.75
C LEU A 600 -16.33 28.86 -25.79
N PRO A 601 -15.96 29.81 -24.93
CA PRO A 601 -14.82 29.68 -24.05
C PRO A 601 -15.05 28.61 -22.97
N SER A 602 -13.98 27.90 -22.61
CA SER A 602 -13.95 27.03 -21.43
C SER A 602 -13.65 27.84 -20.17
N SER A 603 -14.01 27.30 -19.00
CA SER A 603 -13.62 27.82 -17.67
C SER A 603 -12.15 27.54 -17.34
N GLY A 604 -11.56 26.53 -17.97
CA GLY A 604 -10.20 26.06 -17.74
C GLY A 604 -9.91 24.80 -18.53
N LEU A 605 -9.07 23.91 -17.98
CA LEU A 605 -8.92 22.56 -18.52
C LEU A 605 -10.18 21.74 -18.20
N HIS A 606 -10.77 21.13 -19.22
CA HIS A 606 -11.73 20.06 -19.00
C HIS A 606 -11.00 18.83 -18.44
N SER A 607 -11.75 17.88 -17.88
CA SER A 607 -11.23 16.69 -17.18
C SER A 607 -10.18 15.84 -17.92
N ASN A 608 -10.06 15.99 -19.24
CA ASN A 608 -9.09 15.29 -20.07
C ASN A 608 -7.69 15.94 -20.11
N GLY A 609 -6.65 15.12 -20.32
CA GLY A 609 -5.26 15.58 -20.48
C GLY A 609 -4.49 15.80 -19.17
N PHE A 610 -5.11 15.56 -18.01
CA PHE A 610 -4.48 15.76 -16.70
C PHE A 610 -3.27 14.86 -16.45
N SER A 611 -3.16 13.68 -17.08
CA SER A 611 -1.95 12.85 -17.02
C SER A 611 -0.72 13.58 -17.56
N LEU A 612 -0.88 14.36 -18.63
CA LEU A 612 0.19 15.19 -19.18
C LEU A 612 0.50 16.37 -18.27
N VAL A 613 -0.52 17.04 -17.70
CA VAL A 613 -0.35 18.11 -16.71
C VAL A 613 0.49 17.61 -15.53
N ARG A 614 0.11 16.49 -14.91
CA ARG A 614 0.85 15.89 -13.79
C ARG A 614 2.31 15.60 -14.14
N LYS A 615 2.57 15.10 -15.36
CA LYS A 615 3.93 14.84 -15.85
C LYS A 615 4.74 16.15 -15.98
N ILE A 616 4.15 17.21 -16.53
CA ILE A 616 4.79 18.53 -16.64
C ILE A 616 5.11 19.10 -15.25
N PHE A 617 4.18 19.02 -14.29
CA PHE A 617 4.41 19.48 -12.91
C PHE A 617 5.54 18.70 -12.23
N LYS A 618 5.51 17.37 -12.33
CA LYS A 618 6.55 16.49 -11.75
C LYS A 618 7.92 16.75 -12.36
N MET A 619 8.01 16.93 -13.68
CA MET A 619 9.27 17.23 -14.38
C MET A 619 9.85 18.58 -13.98
N ASN A 620 9.00 19.55 -13.65
CA ASN A 620 9.42 20.90 -13.27
C ASN A 620 9.52 21.11 -11.75
N GLU A 621 9.21 20.08 -10.95
CA GLU A 621 9.23 20.09 -9.47
C GLU A 621 8.30 21.14 -8.85
N ILE A 622 7.14 21.35 -9.48
CA ILE A 622 6.15 22.35 -9.07
C ILE A 622 5.08 21.68 -8.24
N GLN A 623 4.75 22.28 -7.10
CA GLN A 623 3.69 21.82 -6.22
C GLN A 623 2.36 22.46 -6.61
N TYR A 624 1.24 21.75 -6.42
CA TYR A 624 -0.08 22.31 -6.72
C TYR A 624 -0.44 23.52 -5.84
N ASN A 625 0.13 23.61 -4.64
CA ASN A 625 -0.05 24.75 -3.74
C ASN A 625 0.81 25.98 -4.11
N ASP A 626 1.68 25.88 -5.12
CA ASP A 626 2.47 27.02 -5.57
C ASP A 626 1.57 28.08 -6.21
N LYS A 627 1.88 29.36 -5.96
CA LYS A 627 1.19 30.48 -6.60
C LYS A 627 1.50 30.55 -8.09
N THR A 628 0.51 30.94 -8.88
CA THR A 628 0.70 31.04 -10.32
C THR A 628 1.55 32.27 -10.69
N PRO A 629 2.39 32.20 -11.73
CA PRO A 629 3.22 33.32 -12.17
C PRO A 629 2.43 34.56 -12.65
N TRP A 630 1.20 34.37 -13.11
CA TRP A 630 0.34 35.45 -13.64
C TRP A 630 -0.67 35.97 -12.62
N ASN A 631 -0.96 35.22 -11.56
CA ASN A 631 -1.83 35.66 -10.47
C ASN A 631 -1.33 35.11 -9.12
N SER A 632 -0.75 35.98 -8.31
CA SER A 632 -0.19 35.63 -6.98
C SER A 632 -1.25 35.28 -5.94
N GLU A 633 -2.52 35.61 -6.15
CA GLU A 633 -3.61 35.26 -5.24
C GLU A 633 -4.05 33.80 -5.45
N GLN A 634 -3.90 33.26 -6.66
CA GLN A 634 -4.32 31.91 -7.04
C GLN A 634 -3.17 30.91 -7.02
N THR A 635 -3.48 29.69 -6.61
CA THR A 635 -2.58 28.53 -6.71
C THR A 635 -2.81 27.77 -8.02
N PHE A 636 -1.83 26.99 -8.47
CA PHE A 636 -2.03 26.08 -9.60
C PHE A 636 -3.17 25.09 -9.34
N GLY A 637 -3.26 24.56 -8.12
CA GLY A 637 -4.29 23.63 -7.69
C GLY A 637 -5.70 24.19 -7.88
N GLN A 638 -5.93 25.42 -7.44
CA GLN A 638 -7.22 26.10 -7.62
C GLN A 638 -7.59 26.26 -9.09
N ILE A 639 -6.64 26.66 -9.95
CA ILE A 639 -6.90 26.79 -11.39
C ILE A 639 -7.19 25.43 -12.03
N LEU A 640 -6.40 24.41 -11.68
CA LEU A 640 -6.54 23.06 -12.22
C LEU A 640 -7.83 22.37 -11.77
N LEU A 641 -8.34 22.67 -10.58
CA LEU A 641 -9.62 22.15 -10.08
C LEU A 641 -10.85 22.96 -10.52
N THR A 642 -10.68 24.00 -11.35
CA THR A 642 -11.82 24.74 -11.92
C THR A 642 -12.76 23.76 -12.65
N PRO A 643 -14.08 23.77 -12.36
CA PRO A 643 -15.01 22.82 -12.95
C PRO A 643 -15.26 23.08 -14.44
N THR A 644 -15.54 22.01 -15.18
CA THR A 644 -15.96 22.03 -16.59
C THR A 644 -17.24 22.83 -16.76
N ARG A 645 -17.26 23.77 -17.70
CA ARG A 645 -18.40 24.68 -17.93
C ARG A 645 -19.60 23.93 -18.50
N LEU A 646 -20.81 24.25 -18.02
CA LEU A 646 -22.07 23.77 -18.59
C LEU A 646 -22.54 24.72 -19.70
N TYR A 647 -22.92 24.18 -20.86
CA TYR A 647 -23.40 24.98 -22.00
C TYR A 647 -24.89 24.82 -22.29
N VAL A 648 -25.59 23.95 -21.57
CA VAL A 648 -26.99 23.56 -21.84
C VAL A 648 -27.92 24.76 -21.94
N THR A 649 -27.90 25.65 -20.94
CA THR A 649 -28.82 26.81 -20.87
C THR A 649 -28.60 27.82 -22.00
N SER A 650 -27.37 27.95 -22.50
CA SER A 650 -27.01 28.89 -23.56
C SER A 650 -27.19 28.32 -24.96
N VAL A 651 -26.80 27.06 -25.16
CA VAL A 651 -26.71 26.45 -26.49
C VAL A 651 -28.00 25.75 -26.89
N LEU A 652 -28.66 25.02 -25.99
CA LEU A 652 -29.85 24.22 -26.31
C LEU A 652 -30.98 25.03 -27.00
N PRO A 653 -31.31 26.27 -26.60
CA PRO A 653 -32.31 27.07 -27.30
C PRO A 653 -31.95 27.33 -28.78
N LEU A 654 -30.67 27.59 -29.06
CA LEU A 654 -30.17 27.84 -30.43
C LEU A 654 -30.26 26.59 -31.30
N LEU A 655 -30.04 25.42 -30.71
CA LEU A 655 -30.17 24.13 -31.39
C LEU A 655 -31.64 23.85 -31.72
N LYS A 656 -32.55 24.03 -30.76
CA LYS A 656 -34.01 23.81 -30.93
C LYS A 656 -34.61 24.67 -32.03
N GLU A 657 -34.11 25.90 -32.20
CA GLU A 657 -34.55 26.84 -33.23
C GLU A 657 -33.91 26.58 -34.63
N GLY A 658 -33.05 25.58 -34.77
CA GLY A 658 -32.41 25.25 -36.05
C GLY A 658 -31.44 26.32 -36.55
N LEU A 659 -30.81 27.06 -35.62
CA LEU A 659 -29.79 28.05 -35.96
C LEU A 659 -28.42 27.42 -36.19
N VAL A 660 -28.20 26.20 -35.72
CA VAL A 660 -26.91 25.49 -35.72
C VAL A 660 -27.02 24.20 -36.54
N LYS A 661 -26.01 23.90 -37.36
CA LYS A 661 -25.92 22.68 -38.19
C LYS A 661 -25.13 21.56 -37.53
N GLY A 662 -24.23 21.88 -36.60
CA GLY A 662 -23.41 20.92 -35.87
C GLY A 662 -22.87 21.53 -34.59
N CYS A 663 -22.59 20.68 -33.61
CA CYS A 663 -22.12 21.09 -32.29
C CYS A 663 -21.08 20.06 -31.84
N ALA A 664 -19.95 20.52 -31.32
CA ALA A 664 -18.86 19.68 -30.85
C ALA A 664 -18.36 20.14 -29.48
N HIS A 665 -18.55 19.30 -28.47
CA HIS A 665 -17.95 19.48 -27.16
C HIS A 665 -16.46 19.13 -27.23
N ILE A 666 -15.59 20.00 -26.71
CA ILE A 666 -14.14 19.86 -26.85
C ILE A 666 -13.56 19.22 -25.58
N THR A 667 -13.21 17.94 -25.69
CA THR A 667 -12.78 17.09 -24.58
C THR A 667 -11.42 16.45 -24.88
N GLY A 668 -11.24 15.15 -24.60
CA GLY A 668 -10.06 14.38 -25.02
C GLY A 668 -9.96 14.35 -26.54
N GLY A 669 -8.73 14.44 -27.07
CA GLY A 669 -8.52 14.66 -28.52
C GLY A 669 -8.60 16.13 -28.95
N GLY A 670 -8.95 17.04 -28.03
CA GLY A 670 -8.95 18.49 -28.22
C GLY A 670 -9.82 18.94 -29.40
N ILE A 671 -9.50 20.10 -29.97
CA ILE A 671 -10.20 20.63 -31.15
C ILE A 671 -9.93 19.73 -32.37
N ALA A 672 -8.73 19.15 -32.45
CA ALA A 672 -8.25 18.37 -33.58
C ALA A 672 -9.13 17.15 -33.90
N GLU A 673 -9.60 16.44 -32.87
CA GLU A 673 -10.34 15.20 -33.03
C GLU A 673 -11.85 15.37 -32.84
N ASN A 674 -12.29 16.27 -31.96
CA ASN A 674 -13.71 16.40 -31.63
C ASN A 674 -14.49 17.17 -32.70
N LEU A 675 -13.95 18.29 -33.17
CA LEU A 675 -14.66 19.16 -34.11
C LEU A 675 -14.98 18.45 -35.45
N PRO A 676 -14.07 17.68 -36.08
CA PRO A 676 -14.38 16.99 -37.32
C PRO A 676 -15.49 15.92 -37.23
N ARG A 677 -15.87 15.47 -36.03
CA ARG A 677 -16.92 14.43 -35.84
C ARG A 677 -18.30 14.88 -36.31
N VAL A 678 -18.52 16.18 -36.51
CA VAL A 678 -19.78 16.71 -37.06
C VAL A 678 -19.90 16.50 -38.58
N LEU A 679 -18.81 16.15 -39.27
CA LEU A 679 -18.81 15.86 -40.71
C LEU A 679 -19.16 14.39 -40.99
N SER A 680 -19.75 14.14 -42.15
CA SER A 680 -20.01 12.77 -42.62
C SER A 680 -18.70 12.01 -42.89
N SER A 681 -18.70 10.70 -42.63
CA SER A 681 -17.59 9.82 -43.00
C SER A 681 -17.27 9.93 -44.49
N GLY A 682 -16.01 10.19 -44.83
CA GLY A 682 -15.59 10.38 -46.23
C GLY A 682 -15.91 11.76 -46.82
N SER A 683 -16.32 12.74 -46.01
CA SER A 683 -16.56 14.11 -46.47
C SER A 683 -15.32 14.75 -47.11
N ASN A 684 -15.56 15.51 -48.18
CA ASN A 684 -14.58 16.37 -48.85
C ASN A 684 -14.44 17.74 -48.15
N LEU A 685 -15.00 17.90 -46.95
CA LEU A 685 -14.91 19.12 -46.16
C LEU A 685 -13.83 18.99 -45.09
N ALA A 686 -13.27 20.13 -44.68
CA ALA A 686 -12.36 20.27 -43.56
C ALA A 686 -12.77 21.46 -42.68
N MET A 687 -12.37 21.39 -41.42
CA MET A 687 -12.57 22.45 -40.44
C MET A 687 -11.32 23.32 -40.40
N GLU A 688 -11.40 24.56 -40.89
CA GLU A 688 -10.29 25.51 -40.81
C GLU A 688 -10.48 26.37 -39.57
N VAL A 689 -9.54 26.28 -38.62
CA VAL A 689 -9.58 26.97 -37.33
C VAL A 689 -8.39 27.91 -37.23
N ASP A 690 -8.66 29.21 -37.11
CA ASP A 690 -7.65 30.20 -36.77
C ASP A 690 -7.41 30.21 -35.28
N VAL A 691 -6.33 29.56 -34.86
CA VAL A 691 -6.06 29.46 -33.43
C VAL A 691 -5.66 30.81 -32.82
N ALA A 692 -5.29 31.84 -33.60
CA ALA A 692 -5.01 33.17 -33.06
C ALA A 692 -6.26 33.99 -32.71
N SER A 693 -7.46 33.52 -33.10
CA SER A 693 -8.73 34.26 -32.96
C SER A 693 -9.26 34.41 -31.52
N TRP A 694 -8.66 33.73 -30.54
CA TRP A 694 -8.99 33.90 -29.13
C TRP A 694 -7.76 33.92 -28.22
N LYS A 695 -7.90 34.58 -27.07
CA LYS A 695 -6.90 34.57 -26.01
C LYS A 695 -6.98 33.24 -25.24
N LYS A 696 -5.86 32.51 -25.18
CA LYS A 696 -5.76 31.29 -24.36
C LYS A 696 -5.63 31.69 -22.89
N PRO A 697 -6.32 31.00 -21.97
CA PRO A 697 -6.04 31.13 -20.55
C PRO A 697 -4.55 30.88 -20.23
N ASP A 698 -4.01 31.61 -19.25
CA ASP A 698 -2.57 31.61 -18.96
C ASP A 698 -2.02 30.23 -18.60
N ILE A 699 -2.84 29.35 -18.01
CA ILE A 699 -2.46 27.96 -17.75
C ILE A 699 -2.06 27.21 -19.02
N PHE A 700 -2.70 27.44 -20.17
CA PHE A 700 -2.33 26.78 -21.43
C PHE A 700 -1.03 27.36 -22.00
N ASN A 701 -0.85 28.69 -21.91
CA ASN A 701 0.41 29.33 -22.29
C ASN A 701 1.57 28.80 -21.44
N TRP A 702 1.32 28.62 -20.15
CA TRP A 702 2.30 28.10 -19.22
C TRP A 702 2.58 26.61 -19.45
N LEU A 703 1.57 25.77 -19.69
CA LEU A 703 1.76 24.36 -20.01
C LEU A 703 2.55 24.18 -21.31
N ALA A 704 2.24 24.98 -22.34
CA ALA A 704 2.99 25.00 -23.59
C ALA A 704 4.45 25.46 -23.40
N GLY A 705 4.69 26.40 -22.48
CA GLY A 705 6.05 26.88 -22.18
C GLY A 705 6.87 25.93 -21.28
N MET A 706 6.24 25.32 -20.28
CA MET A 706 6.91 24.46 -19.28
C MET A 706 7.03 22.99 -19.69
N GLY A 707 6.19 22.53 -20.61
CA GLY A 707 6.24 21.19 -21.17
C GLY A 707 7.01 21.14 -22.49
N PRO A 708 7.66 20.02 -22.85
CA PRO A 708 8.13 19.79 -24.22
C PRO A 708 6.93 19.39 -25.12
N VAL A 709 5.91 20.23 -25.20
CA VAL A 709 4.66 19.94 -25.93
C VAL A 709 4.54 20.90 -27.10
N GLU A 710 4.68 20.36 -28.31
CA GLU A 710 4.51 21.14 -29.53
C GLU A 710 3.08 21.72 -29.62
N PRO A 711 2.90 22.92 -30.22
CA PRO A 711 1.58 23.55 -30.32
C PRO A 711 0.50 22.67 -30.93
N ASP A 712 0.82 21.86 -31.94
CA ASP A 712 -0.13 20.89 -32.54
C ASP A 712 -0.62 19.87 -31.51
N MET A 713 0.27 19.38 -30.66
CA MET A 713 -0.05 18.43 -29.60
C MET A 713 -0.93 19.07 -28.52
N MET A 714 -0.76 20.37 -28.24
CA MET A 714 -1.65 21.09 -27.31
C MET A 714 -3.11 21.05 -27.79
N PHE A 715 -3.37 21.36 -29.07
CA PHE A 715 -4.74 21.35 -29.62
C PHE A 715 -5.32 19.96 -29.90
N ARG A 716 -4.48 18.91 -29.89
CA ARG A 716 -4.90 17.50 -29.88
C ARG A 716 -5.16 16.95 -28.48
N THR A 717 -4.62 17.60 -27.45
CA THR A 717 -4.74 17.08 -26.07
C THR A 717 -5.78 17.85 -25.28
N PHE A 718 -5.82 19.17 -25.45
CA PHE A 718 -6.58 20.07 -24.61
C PHE A 718 -7.59 20.90 -25.42
N ASN A 719 -8.53 21.47 -24.69
CA ASN A 719 -9.51 22.42 -25.22
C ASN A 719 -8.90 23.80 -25.58
N CYS A 720 -7.71 24.10 -25.04
CA CYS A 720 -6.97 25.34 -25.25
C CYS A 720 -7.83 26.61 -25.10
N GLY A 721 -8.77 26.61 -24.16
CA GLY A 721 -9.64 27.75 -23.88
C GLY A 721 -10.99 27.76 -24.62
N ILE A 722 -11.27 26.80 -25.51
CA ILE A 722 -12.57 26.66 -26.19
C ILE A 722 -13.21 25.35 -25.77
N GLY A 723 -14.31 25.40 -25.04
CA GLY A 723 -14.99 24.21 -24.53
C GLY A 723 -16.05 23.63 -25.46
N MET A 724 -16.63 24.45 -26.35
CA MET A 724 -17.69 24.01 -27.28
C MET A 724 -17.55 24.75 -28.61
N VAL A 725 -17.79 24.08 -29.73
CA VAL A 725 -17.80 24.70 -31.07
C VAL A 725 -19.13 24.45 -31.77
N LEU A 726 -19.71 25.50 -32.34
CA LEU A 726 -20.94 25.44 -33.14
C LEU A 726 -20.61 25.68 -34.62
N VAL A 727 -21.17 24.85 -35.50
CA VAL A 727 -21.14 25.04 -36.95
C VAL A 727 -22.44 25.72 -37.35
N VAL A 728 -22.34 26.95 -37.85
CA VAL A 728 -23.49 27.84 -38.06
C VAL A 728 -23.54 28.29 -39.52
N PRO A 729 -24.72 28.32 -40.18
CA PRO A 729 -24.84 28.90 -41.51
C PRO A 729 -24.35 30.35 -41.49
N THR A 730 -23.59 30.77 -42.50
CA THR A 730 -22.99 32.12 -42.56
C THR A 730 -24.02 33.23 -42.30
N GLN A 731 -25.23 33.08 -42.83
CA GLN A 731 -26.31 34.07 -42.71
C GLN A 731 -26.90 34.17 -41.29
N LYS A 732 -26.70 33.15 -40.46
CA LYS A 732 -27.19 33.10 -39.07
C LYS A 732 -26.08 33.39 -38.04
N ALA A 733 -24.82 33.50 -38.46
CA ALA A 733 -23.67 33.59 -37.58
C ALA A 733 -23.69 34.82 -36.65
N ASP A 734 -24.05 36.01 -37.16
CA ASP A 734 -24.14 37.23 -36.34
C ASP A 734 -25.24 37.13 -35.28
N ALA A 735 -26.42 36.62 -35.65
CA ALA A 735 -27.54 36.46 -34.73
C ALA A 735 -27.23 35.46 -33.60
N VAL A 736 -26.57 34.35 -33.93
CA VAL A 736 -26.12 33.37 -32.94
C VAL A 736 -25.07 33.97 -31.99
N LEU A 737 -24.07 34.68 -32.55
CA LEU A 737 -23.02 35.32 -31.76
C LEU A 737 -23.58 36.38 -30.81
N GLN A 738 -24.53 37.19 -31.27
CA GLN A 738 -25.21 38.20 -30.46
C GLN A 738 -25.92 37.56 -29.26
N ARG A 739 -26.72 36.51 -29.48
CA ARG A 739 -27.45 35.83 -28.39
C ARG A 739 -26.53 35.19 -27.36
N LEU A 740 -25.41 34.61 -27.79
CA LEU A 740 -24.39 34.08 -26.87
C LEU A 740 -23.69 35.20 -26.09
N THR A 741 -23.46 36.35 -26.73
CA THR A 741 -22.85 37.52 -26.08
C THR A 741 -23.79 38.14 -25.04
N GLU A 742 -25.09 38.26 -25.34
CA GLU A 742 -26.11 38.77 -24.41
C GLU A 742 -26.24 37.89 -23.16
N LYS A 743 -25.93 36.59 -23.25
CA LYS A 743 -25.85 35.67 -22.10
C LYS A 743 -24.52 35.71 -21.35
N GLY A 744 -23.55 36.50 -21.81
CA GLY A 744 -22.22 36.59 -21.20
C GLY A 744 -21.30 35.41 -21.50
N ASP A 745 -21.56 34.65 -22.56
CA ASP A 745 -20.77 33.46 -22.87
C ASP A 745 -19.41 33.76 -23.48
N GLY A 746 -19.16 34.96 -24.01
CA GLY A 746 -17.87 35.33 -24.60
C GLY A 746 -17.52 34.52 -25.87
N ALA A 747 -18.54 34.09 -26.61
CA ALA A 747 -18.37 33.33 -27.84
C ALA A 747 -17.64 34.16 -28.93
N VAL A 748 -16.83 33.48 -29.74
CA VAL A 748 -16.01 34.11 -30.78
C VAL A 748 -16.03 33.29 -32.06
N ARG A 749 -15.88 33.95 -33.21
CA ARG A 749 -15.68 33.26 -34.49
C ARG A 749 -14.25 32.73 -34.54
N ILE A 750 -14.10 31.42 -34.72
CA ILE A 750 -12.80 30.76 -34.71
C ILE A 750 -12.36 30.22 -36.07
N GLY A 751 -13.21 30.29 -37.08
CA GLY A 751 -12.89 29.79 -38.41
C GLY A 751 -14.10 29.46 -39.25
N SER A 752 -13.92 28.60 -40.24
CA SER A 752 -14.97 28.20 -41.18
C SER A 752 -14.80 26.78 -41.72
N VAL A 753 -15.85 26.25 -42.34
CA VAL A 753 -15.80 25.00 -43.10
C VAL A 753 -15.24 25.28 -44.49
N VAL A 754 -14.25 24.52 -44.91
CA VAL A 754 -13.56 24.66 -46.20
C VAL A 754 -13.52 23.33 -46.96
N GLU A 755 -13.10 23.37 -48.22
CA GLU A 755 -12.83 22.15 -48.98
C GLU A 755 -11.52 21.50 -48.49
N ARG A 756 -11.53 20.17 -48.35
CA ARG A 756 -10.43 19.37 -47.82
C ARG A 756 -9.32 19.22 -48.86
N ARG A 757 -8.14 19.77 -48.57
CA ARG A 757 -6.96 19.73 -49.47
C ARG A 757 -5.91 18.68 -49.11
N GLY A 758 -6.19 17.78 -48.16
CA GLY A 758 -5.25 16.77 -47.69
C GLY A 758 -5.90 15.66 -46.85
N THR A 759 -5.07 14.84 -46.19
CA THR A 759 -5.54 13.70 -45.40
C THR A 759 -6.13 14.07 -44.04
N SER A 760 -5.93 15.29 -43.55
CA SER A 760 -6.51 15.76 -42.29
C SER A 760 -7.88 16.42 -42.52
N PRO A 761 -8.92 16.11 -41.73
CA PRO A 761 -10.21 16.81 -41.77
C PRO A 761 -10.20 18.13 -40.95
N ILE A 762 -9.05 18.53 -40.41
CA ILE A 762 -8.86 19.79 -39.69
C ILE A 762 -7.58 20.51 -40.15
N ILE A 763 -7.63 21.84 -40.19
CA ILE A 763 -6.54 22.74 -40.57
C ILE A 763 -6.42 23.82 -39.49
N PHE A 764 -5.26 23.89 -38.83
CA PHE A 764 -4.96 24.94 -37.86
C PHE A 764 -4.16 26.07 -38.51
N MET A 765 -4.71 27.28 -38.52
CA MET A 765 -4.05 28.49 -39.00
C MET A 765 -3.36 29.21 -37.84
N ASN A 766 -2.22 29.87 -38.11
CA ASN A 766 -1.47 30.65 -37.12
C ASN A 766 -0.97 29.84 -35.90
N LEU A 767 -0.60 28.57 -36.12
CA LEU A 767 -0.19 27.67 -35.05
C LEU A 767 1.10 28.13 -34.34
N SER A 768 2.05 28.75 -35.06
CA SER A 768 3.31 29.24 -34.51
C SER A 768 3.15 30.40 -33.52
N THR A 769 2.03 31.11 -33.56
CA THR A 769 1.71 32.23 -32.66
C THR A 769 0.64 31.86 -31.63
N ALA A 770 0.27 30.59 -31.54
CA ALA A 770 -0.85 30.13 -30.74
C ALA A 770 -0.66 30.30 -29.23
N PHE A 771 0.57 30.17 -28.74
CA PHE A 771 0.94 30.23 -27.32
C PHE A 771 2.08 31.21 -27.09
N THR A 772 2.03 31.93 -25.96
CA THR A 772 3.07 32.89 -25.56
C THR A 772 3.90 32.36 -24.39
N CYS A 773 5.20 32.13 -24.58
CA CYS A 773 6.12 31.60 -23.55
C CYS A 773 6.62 32.67 -22.55
N GLN A 774 5.75 33.59 -22.12
CA GLN A 774 6.14 34.75 -21.31
C GLN A 774 6.49 34.39 -19.84
N TYR A 775 6.20 33.17 -19.40
CA TYR A 775 6.34 32.74 -18.01
C TYR A 775 7.50 31.75 -17.76
N LEU A 776 8.47 31.66 -18.68
CA LEU A 776 9.68 30.85 -18.51
C LEU A 776 10.57 31.43 -17.40
N GLN A 777 10.78 30.67 -16.32
CA GLN A 777 11.77 30.99 -15.29
C GLN A 777 13.18 31.08 -15.91
N PRO A 778 14.08 31.93 -15.39
CA PRO A 778 15.44 32.08 -15.92
C PRO A 778 16.22 30.75 -15.89
N PRO A 779 17.19 30.53 -16.80
CA PRO A 779 17.92 29.27 -16.87
C PRO A 779 18.66 29.00 -15.56
N LYS A 780 18.37 27.83 -14.95
CA LYS A 780 19.12 27.30 -13.80
C LYS A 780 20.61 27.16 -14.18
N PRO A 781 21.57 27.37 -13.26
CA PRO A 781 22.98 27.10 -13.51
C PRO A 781 23.17 25.66 -14.00
N LYS A 782 23.99 25.45 -15.04
CA LYS A 782 24.25 24.14 -15.65
C LYS A 782 25.64 23.63 -15.28
N ILE A 783 25.73 22.33 -14.98
CA ILE A 783 26.97 21.59 -14.79
C ILE A 783 27.63 21.36 -16.14
N LYS A 784 28.91 21.74 -16.25
CA LYS A 784 29.71 21.49 -17.46
C LYS A 784 30.13 20.02 -17.52
N VAL A 785 29.76 19.32 -18.59
CA VAL A 785 29.99 17.88 -18.76
C VAL A 785 31.04 17.60 -19.84
N GLY A 786 31.99 16.74 -19.54
CA GLY A 786 32.94 16.16 -20.49
C GLY A 786 32.58 14.70 -20.77
N ILE A 787 32.58 14.29 -22.04
CA ILE A 787 32.28 12.90 -22.43
C ILE A 787 33.54 12.22 -22.96
N LEU A 788 33.84 11.02 -22.46
CA LEU A 788 34.93 10.18 -22.93
C LEU A 788 34.38 9.01 -23.77
N ILE A 789 34.93 8.79 -24.97
CA ILE A 789 34.48 7.75 -25.91
C ILE A 789 35.63 6.95 -26.54
N SER A 790 35.35 5.72 -26.99
CA SER A 790 36.29 4.91 -27.80
C SER A 790 35.69 4.40 -29.13
N GLY A 791 34.41 4.65 -29.42
CA GLY A 791 33.68 4.00 -30.51
C GLY A 791 32.65 4.89 -31.23
N ASN A 792 31.49 4.30 -31.58
CA ASN A 792 30.47 4.91 -32.46
C ASN A 792 29.74 6.11 -31.83
N GLY A 793 29.70 6.22 -30.51
CA GLY A 793 29.14 7.39 -29.81
C GLY A 793 27.61 7.40 -29.70
N SER A 794 26.91 6.27 -29.83
CA SER A 794 25.45 6.18 -29.69
C SER A 794 24.96 6.74 -28.35
N ASN A 795 25.56 6.30 -27.24
CA ASN A 795 25.30 6.85 -25.90
C ASN A 795 25.65 8.35 -25.77
N MET A 796 26.74 8.80 -26.40
CA MET A 796 27.15 10.22 -26.41
C MET A 796 26.10 11.11 -27.07
N VAL A 797 25.50 10.68 -28.19
CA VAL A 797 24.42 11.44 -28.86
C VAL A 797 23.27 11.71 -27.89
N LYS A 798 22.86 10.70 -27.13
CA LYS A 798 21.76 10.82 -26.15
C LYS A 798 22.11 11.73 -24.98
N LEU A 799 23.35 11.73 -24.51
CA LEU A 799 23.83 12.70 -23.53
C LEU A 799 23.78 14.13 -24.07
N ILE A 800 24.22 14.36 -25.32
CA ILE A 800 24.17 15.69 -25.95
C ILE A 800 22.73 16.16 -26.16
N GLU A 801 21.85 15.31 -26.72
CA GLU A 801 20.42 15.59 -26.86
C GLU A 801 19.77 15.96 -25.52
N SER A 802 20.07 15.20 -24.47
CA SER A 802 19.57 15.50 -23.13
C SER A 802 20.09 16.84 -22.61
N SER A 803 21.33 17.23 -22.92
CA SER A 803 21.92 18.48 -22.44
C SER A 803 21.26 19.74 -23.04
N ARG A 804 20.63 19.58 -24.20
CA ARG A 804 19.97 20.65 -24.96
C ARG A 804 18.53 20.91 -24.56
N LYS A 805 17.92 20.01 -23.78
CA LYS A 805 16.56 20.20 -23.27
C LYS A 805 16.50 21.50 -22.44
N PRO A 806 15.41 22.28 -22.51
CA PRO A 806 15.28 23.56 -21.78
C PRO A 806 15.58 23.46 -20.28
N PHE A 807 15.26 22.33 -19.65
CA PHE A 807 15.44 22.06 -18.22
C PHE A 807 16.63 21.15 -17.88
N SER A 808 17.55 20.95 -18.82
CA SER A 808 18.77 20.21 -18.54
C SER A 808 19.60 20.90 -17.46
N TYR A 809 20.03 20.16 -16.45
CA TYR A 809 21.03 20.56 -15.47
C TYR A 809 22.47 20.51 -16.04
N CYS A 810 22.63 20.03 -17.27
CA CYS A 810 23.92 19.77 -17.90
C CYS A 810 24.13 20.62 -19.15
N GLU A 811 25.38 21.01 -19.37
CA GLU A 811 25.89 21.54 -20.62
C GLU A 811 27.10 20.70 -21.06
N VAL A 812 26.97 19.95 -22.16
CA VAL A 812 28.10 19.19 -22.70
C VAL A 812 29.07 20.15 -23.39
N ARG A 813 30.33 20.14 -22.95
CA ARG A 813 31.37 21.08 -23.40
C ARG A 813 32.42 20.45 -24.30
N ILE A 814 32.80 19.21 -24.04
CA ILE A 814 33.85 18.52 -24.79
C ILE A 814 33.58 17.02 -24.90
N VAL A 815 33.96 16.46 -26.04
CA VAL A 815 34.10 15.01 -26.25
C VAL A 815 35.59 14.69 -26.44
N ILE A 816 36.13 13.80 -25.62
CA ILE A 816 37.52 13.34 -25.72
C ILE A 816 37.52 11.87 -26.17
N SER A 817 38.29 11.56 -27.21
CA SER A 817 38.46 10.20 -27.72
C SER A 817 39.91 9.75 -27.60
N ASN A 818 40.12 8.47 -27.27
CA ASN A 818 41.42 7.82 -27.34
C ASN A 818 41.76 7.23 -28.72
N LYS A 819 40.84 7.32 -29.68
CA LYS A 819 41.03 6.91 -31.08
C LYS A 819 40.75 8.10 -32.01
N SER A 820 41.71 8.41 -32.88
CA SER A 820 41.60 9.50 -33.87
C SER A 820 40.46 9.28 -34.87
N GLU A 821 40.17 8.03 -35.20
CA GLU A 821 39.18 7.62 -36.22
C GLU A 821 37.80 7.26 -35.64
N ALA A 822 37.54 7.55 -34.36
CA ALA A 822 36.24 7.22 -33.76
C ALA A 822 35.10 7.99 -34.43
N ARG A 823 34.11 7.25 -34.99
CA ARG A 823 32.90 7.85 -35.62
C ARG A 823 32.16 8.81 -34.68
N GLY A 824 32.19 8.59 -33.36
CA GLY A 824 31.59 9.52 -32.41
C GLY A 824 32.18 10.94 -32.46
N MET A 825 33.46 11.10 -32.84
CA MET A 825 34.09 12.42 -32.95
C MET A 825 33.51 13.27 -34.09
N SER A 826 33.23 12.67 -35.25
CA SER A 826 32.62 13.41 -36.37
C SER A 826 31.17 13.78 -36.06
N ILE A 827 30.43 12.89 -35.38
CA ILE A 827 29.06 13.15 -34.93
C ILE A 827 29.04 14.30 -33.91
N ALA A 828 29.93 14.30 -32.92
CA ALA A 828 30.03 15.38 -31.94
C ALA A 828 30.30 16.75 -32.59
N LYS A 829 31.22 16.81 -33.56
CA LYS A 829 31.48 18.03 -34.35
C LYS A 829 30.26 18.48 -35.15
N ALA A 830 29.54 17.56 -35.79
CA ALA A 830 28.30 17.88 -36.51
C ALA A 830 27.19 18.38 -35.59
N MET A 831 27.18 17.92 -34.33
CA MET A 831 26.34 18.44 -33.26
C MET A 831 26.93 19.71 -32.62
N GLY A 832 28.02 20.31 -33.13
CA GLY A 832 28.57 21.56 -32.61
C GLY A 832 29.25 21.47 -31.23
N ILE A 833 29.72 20.28 -30.84
CA ILE A 833 30.48 20.07 -29.60
C ILE A 833 31.98 20.03 -29.91
N GLU A 834 32.79 20.64 -29.05
CA GLU A 834 34.25 20.59 -29.16
C GLU A 834 34.77 19.16 -28.99
N THR A 835 35.77 18.76 -29.77
CA THR A 835 36.33 17.41 -29.70
C THR A 835 37.85 17.43 -29.59
N LEU A 836 38.42 16.54 -28.78
CA LEU A 836 39.87 16.39 -28.61
C LEU A 836 40.30 14.92 -28.71
N HIS A 837 41.40 14.67 -29.41
CA HIS A 837 42.01 13.33 -29.49
C HIS A 837 43.23 13.25 -28.56
N ILE A 838 43.19 12.31 -27.61
CA ILE A 838 44.32 12.03 -26.70
C ILE A 838 44.66 10.54 -26.82
N PRO A 839 45.71 10.18 -27.59
CA PRO A 839 46.05 8.78 -27.84
C PRO A 839 46.58 8.09 -26.58
N HIS A 840 46.59 6.76 -26.64
CA HIS A 840 47.20 5.95 -25.58
C HIS A 840 48.71 6.22 -25.48
N THR A 841 49.19 6.38 -24.24
CA THR A 841 50.61 6.52 -23.89
C THR A 841 51.07 5.25 -23.18
N GLN A 842 52.34 4.86 -23.38
CA GLN A 842 52.94 3.68 -22.74
C GLN A 842 52.80 3.69 -21.20
N ILE A 843 52.84 4.88 -20.60
CA ILE A 843 52.54 5.10 -19.18
C ILE A 843 51.14 5.69 -19.09
N ARG A 844 50.20 4.97 -18.46
CA ARG A 844 48.78 5.34 -18.40
C ARG A 844 48.57 6.70 -17.72
N GLU A 845 49.30 6.95 -16.64
CA GLU A 845 49.22 8.16 -15.81
C GLU A 845 49.58 9.42 -16.61
N VAL A 846 50.45 9.30 -17.61
CA VAL A 846 50.81 10.41 -18.52
C VAL A 846 49.65 10.76 -19.45
N GLY A 847 48.94 9.76 -19.95
CA GLY A 847 47.78 9.95 -20.82
C GLY A 847 46.60 10.54 -20.04
N ASP A 848 46.33 10.01 -18.85
CA ASP A 848 45.24 10.46 -17.99
C ASP A 848 45.47 11.89 -17.49
N SER A 849 46.73 12.28 -17.22
CA SER A 849 47.07 13.66 -16.85
C SER A 849 46.72 14.66 -17.95
N LYS A 850 46.94 14.31 -19.22
CA LYS A 850 46.54 15.15 -20.37
C LYS A 850 45.02 15.27 -20.49
N ILE A 851 44.28 14.21 -20.17
CA ILE A 851 42.82 14.23 -20.11
C ILE A 851 42.37 15.20 -19.00
N SER A 852 42.91 15.08 -17.78
CA SER A 852 42.61 15.99 -16.67
C SER A 852 42.91 17.45 -17.01
N GLU A 853 44.04 17.75 -17.66
CA GLU A 853 44.36 19.11 -18.11
C GLU A 853 43.32 19.67 -19.08
N ALA A 854 42.92 18.88 -20.08
CA ALA A 854 41.91 19.29 -21.04
C ALA A 854 40.52 19.52 -20.40
N LEU A 855 40.16 18.71 -19.41
CA LEU A 855 38.92 18.83 -18.65
C LEU A 855 38.93 20.06 -17.73
N ARG A 856 40.04 20.32 -17.03
CA ARG A 856 40.19 21.51 -16.17
C ARG A 856 40.16 22.81 -16.96
N ALA A 857 40.83 22.85 -18.12
CA ALA A 857 40.84 24.03 -19.00
C ALA A 857 39.43 24.45 -19.47
N ARG A 858 38.44 23.54 -19.40
CA ARG A 858 37.04 23.79 -19.78
C ARG A 858 36.09 23.81 -18.59
N GLU A 859 36.64 23.83 -17.39
CA GLU A 859 35.89 23.84 -16.13
C GLU A 859 34.88 22.69 -16.05
N ILE A 860 35.25 21.51 -16.55
CA ILE A 860 34.37 20.33 -16.47
C ILE A 860 34.15 19.96 -15.01
N GLN A 861 32.90 19.63 -14.69
CA GLN A 861 32.41 19.30 -13.35
C GLN A 861 31.89 17.86 -13.26
N LEU A 862 31.51 17.25 -14.38
CA LEU A 862 31.04 15.87 -14.47
C LEU A 862 31.61 15.20 -15.72
N ILE A 863 32.08 13.96 -15.57
CA ILE A 863 32.67 13.15 -16.63
C ILE A 863 31.76 11.95 -16.90
N CYS A 864 31.34 11.77 -18.16
CA CYS A 864 30.57 10.62 -18.60
C CYS A 864 31.41 9.71 -19.49
N LEU A 865 31.59 8.45 -19.08
CA LEU A 865 32.22 7.41 -19.88
C LEU A 865 31.16 6.75 -20.78
N ALA A 866 31.10 7.15 -22.05
CA ALA A 866 30.13 6.66 -23.02
C ALA A 866 30.79 5.62 -23.95
N GLY A 867 31.01 4.41 -23.42
CA GLY A 867 31.75 3.35 -24.13
C GLY A 867 33.25 3.67 -24.23
N TYR A 868 33.85 4.12 -23.13
CA TYR A 868 35.28 4.38 -23.03
C TYR A 868 36.00 3.09 -22.61
N MET A 869 36.64 2.41 -23.56
CA MET A 869 37.16 1.04 -23.41
C MET A 869 38.54 0.98 -22.72
N ARG A 870 38.78 1.83 -21.72
CA ARG A 870 40.07 1.91 -20.99
C ARG A 870 39.84 2.08 -19.49
N VAL A 871 40.65 1.36 -18.71
CA VAL A 871 40.73 1.52 -17.25
C VAL A 871 41.52 2.80 -16.93
N LEU A 872 40.91 3.70 -16.18
CA LEU A 872 41.52 4.94 -15.71
C LEU A 872 42.53 4.65 -14.58
N SER A 873 43.57 5.47 -14.46
CA SER A 873 44.57 5.36 -13.38
C SER A 873 43.97 5.75 -12.02
N PRO A 874 44.43 5.16 -10.91
CA PRO A 874 43.98 5.54 -9.57
C PRO A 874 44.07 7.05 -9.31
N LYS A 875 45.15 7.69 -9.76
CA LYS A 875 45.35 9.14 -9.65
C LYS A 875 44.25 9.96 -10.35
N PHE A 876 43.77 9.50 -11.51
CA PHE A 876 42.68 10.16 -12.22
C PHE A 876 41.34 9.98 -11.50
N VAL A 877 41.07 8.75 -11.03
CA VAL A 877 39.85 8.43 -10.28
C VAL A 877 39.79 9.24 -8.99
N GLU A 878 40.92 9.39 -8.29
CA GLU A 878 41.03 10.20 -7.08
C GLU A 878 40.77 11.69 -7.34
N GLU A 879 41.38 12.27 -8.39
CA GLU A 879 41.18 13.68 -8.78
C GLU A 879 39.69 14.00 -9.07
N TRP A 880 38.99 13.07 -9.71
CA TRP A 880 37.61 13.23 -10.15
C TRP A 880 36.60 12.41 -9.34
N ARG A 881 36.97 12.02 -8.11
CA ARG A 881 36.14 11.17 -7.25
C ARG A 881 34.74 11.76 -7.08
N GLY A 882 33.72 10.92 -7.25
CA GLY A 882 32.30 11.32 -7.20
C GLY A 882 31.82 12.16 -8.39
N ARG A 883 32.66 12.36 -9.42
CA ARG A 883 32.37 13.15 -10.63
C ARG A 883 32.59 12.39 -11.93
N ILE A 884 32.80 11.07 -11.86
CA ILE A 884 32.91 10.19 -13.03
C ILE A 884 31.77 9.17 -12.98
N ILE A 885 31.02 9.08 -14.07
CA ILE A 885 29.96 8.09 -14.24
C ILE A 885 30.17 7.25 -15.49
N ASN A 886 29.79 5.98 -15.44
CA ASN A 886 29.89 5.02 -16.54
C ASN A 886 28.56 4.31 -16.75
N ILE A 887 28.30 3.87 -17.98
CA ILE A 887 27.20 2.96 -18.33
C ILE A 887 27.78 1.59 -18.67
N HIS A 888 27.29 0.55 -18.02
CA HIS A 888 27.72 -0.84 -18.21
C HIS A 888 26.56 -1.70 -18.72
N PRO A 889 26.75 -2.54 -19.77
CA PRO A 889 25.69 -3.35 -20.39
C PRO A 889 25.36 -4.62 -19.59
N SER A 890 25.17 -4.47 -18.27
CA SER A 890 24.73 -5.52 -17.36
C SER A 890 24.13 -4.92 -16.10
N ILE A 891 23.30 -5.69 -15.39
CA ILE A 891 22.82 -5.37 -14.04
C ILE A 891 23.92 -5.73 -13.05
N LEU A 892 24.76 -4.75 -12.69
CA LEU A 892 25.79 -4.94 -11.68
C LEU A 892 25.17 -5.25 -10.31
N PRO A 893 25.78 -6.14 -9.50
CA PRO A 893 27.10 -6.77 -9.70
C PRO A 893 27.09 -8.10 -10.48
N SER A 894 25.97 -8.48 -11.12
CA SER A 894 25.73 -9.84 -11.64
C SER A 894 26.74 -10.31 -12.69
N PHE A 895 27.03 -9.50 -13.71
CA PHE A 895 28.03 -9.80 -14.74
C PHE A 895 28.92 -8.58 -14.97
N LYS A 896 30.21 -8.67 -14.63
CA LYS A 896 31.21 -7.60 -14.74
C LYS A 896 32.10 -7.79 -15.97
N GLY A 897 32.76 -6.73 -16.41
CA GLY A 897 33.76 -6.81 -17.48
C GLY A 897 33.18 -6.82 -18.90
N GLN A 898 34.06 -6.96 -19.88
CA GLN A 898 33.78 -6.66 -21.29
C GLN A 898 32.82 -7.65 -21.97
N HIS A 899 32.61 -8.84 -21.41
CA HIS A 899 31.80 -9.91 -22.00
C HIS A 899 30.48 -10.14 -21.26
N ALA A 900 30.03 -9.16 -20.47
CA ALA A 900 28.89 -9.32 -19.56
C ALA A 900 27.59 -9.82 -20.24
N VAL A 901 27.32 -9.41 -21.49
CA VAL A 901 26.15 -9.87 -22.26
C VAL A 901 26.28 -11.35 -22.64
N ARG A 902 27.47 -11.77 -23.11
CA ARG A 902 27.78 -13.17 -23.42
C ARG A 902 27.73 -14.04 -22.18
N ASP A 903 28.25 -13.55 -21.06
CA ASP A 903 28.26 -14.26 -19.79
C ASP A 903 26.83 -14.48 -19.27
N ALA A 904 25.95 -13.47 -19.41
CA ALA A 904 24.54 -13.59 -19.05
C ALA A 904 23.80 -14.67 -19.87
N ILE A 905 24.06 -14.73 -21.18
CA ILE A 905 23.48 -15.77 -22.05
C ILE A 905 24.03 -17.15 -21.68
N SER A 906 25.36 -17.25 -21.51
CA SER A 906 26.03 -18.52 -21.19
C SER A 906 25.62 -19.09 -19.83
N PHE A 907 25.31 -18.22 -18.86
CA PHE A 907 24.79 -18.60 -17.56
C PHE A 907 23.32 -19.06 -17.60
N GLY A 908 22.58 -18.77 -18.68
CA GLY A 908 21.14 -19.03 -18.77
C GLY A 908 20.29 -18.05 -17.97
N ALA A 909 20.77 -16.81 -17.78
CA ALA A 909 19.99 -15.77 -17.11
C ALA A 909 18.67 -15.52 -17.86
N LYS A 910 17.61 -15.18 -17.12
CA LYS A 910 16.30 -14.79 -17.69
C LYS A 910 16.15 -13.27 -17.84
N ILE A 911 17.02 -12.52 -17.18
CA ILE A 911 17.00 -11.06 -17.12
C ILE A 911 18.43 -10.57 -17.28
N ALA A 912 18.64 -9.62 -18.19
CA ALA A 912 19.84 -8.79 -18.31
C ALA A 912 19.42 -7.32 -18.21
N GLY A 913 20.31 -6.38 -18.54
CA GLY A 913 20.01 -4.96 -18.44
C GLY A 913 21.24 -4.09 -18.53
N CYS A 914 21.12 -2.84 -18.06
CA CYS A 914 22.25 -1.91 -17.99
C CYS A 914 22.29 -1.19 -16.64
N THR A 915 23.49 -0.74 -16.26
CA THR A 915 23.76 -0.03 -15.01
C THR A 915 24.54 1.25 -15.28
N ALA A 916 23.97 2.40 -14.91
CA ALA A 916 24.74 3.63 -14.75
C ALA A 916 25.26 3.71 -13.31
N HIS A 917 26.58 3.86 -13.13
CA HIS A 917 27.22 3.87 -11.82
C HIS A 917 28.37 4.88 -11.76
N PHE A 918 28.77 5.24 -10.53
CA PHE A 918 30.00 5.99 -10.31
C PHE A 918 31.22 5.12 -10.59
N VAL A 919 32.29 5.72 -11.10
CA VAL A 919 33.57 5.03 -11.29
C VAL A 919 34.43 5.20 -10.03
N ASP A 920 34.92 4.09 -9.49
CA ASP A 920 35.93 4.04 -8.44
C ASP A 920 37.19 3.28 -8.93
N GLU A 921 38.13 2.98 -8.03
CA GLU A 921 39.38 2.28 -8.39
C GLU A 921 39.16 0.82 -8.82
N VAL A 922 37.99 0.24 -8.50
CA VAL A 922 37.64 -1.14 -8.77
C VAL A 922 36.69 -1.19 -9.96
N VAL A 923 37.06 -1.93 -10.99
CA VAL A 923 36.24 -2.04 -12.22
C VAL A 923 34.83 -2.54 -11.89
N ASP A 924 33.81 -1.82 -12.38
CA ASP A 924 32.39 -2.13 -12.25
C ASP A 924 31.92 -2.37 -10.79
N HIS A 925 32.43 -1.56 -9.86
CA HIS A 925 32.11 -1.67 -8.42
C HIS A 925 31.42 -0.42 -7.83
N GLY A 926 31.66 0.76 -8.39
CA GLY A 926 31.18 2.00 -7.76
C GLY A 926 29.66 2.09 -7.64
N ALA A 927 29.22 3.01 -6.79
CA ALA A 927 27.81 3.13 -6.38
C ALA A 927 26.86 3.29 -7.58
N ILE A 928 25.77 2.54 -7.55
CA ILE A 928 24.75 2.51 -8.61
C ILE A 928 23.93 3.81 -8.58
N ILE A 929 23.77 4.44 -9.73
CA ILE A 929 22.95 5.65 -9.92
C ILE A 929 21.58 5.29 -10.47
N ALA A 930 21.54 4.40 -11.46
CA ALA A 930 20.33 3.92 -12.10
C ALA A 930 20.57 2.57 -12.78
N GLN A 931 19.55 1.72 -12.83
CA GLN A 931 19.56 0.42 -13.50
C GLN A 931 18.24 0.21 -14.21
N GLU A 932 18.29 -0.49 -15.35
CA GLU A 932 17.10 -0.97 -16.04
C GLU A 932 17.30 -2.40 -16.50
N SER A 933 16.20 -3.14 -16.57
CA SER A 933 16.19 -4.55 -16.93
C SER A 933 15.57 -4.80 -18.30
N VAL A 934 16.03 -5.88 -18.94
CA VAL A 934 15.57 -6.42 -20.22
C VAL A 934 15.41 -7.92 -20.06
N LYS A 935 14.31 -8.46 -20.58
CA LYS A 935 14.09 -9.91 -20.61
C LYS A 935 14.98 -10.56 -21.66
N ILE A 936 15.60 -11.68 -21.31
CA ILE A 936 16.29 -12.55 -22.28
C ILE A 936 15.23 -13.48 -22.89
N GLU A 937 15.07 -13.44 -24.21
CA GLU A 937 14.11 -14.23 -24.98
C GLU A 937 14.71 -15.58 -25.41
N GLU A 938 13.85 -16.55 -25.72
CA GLU A 938 14.30 -17.86 -26.19
C GLU A 938 14.91 -17.75 -27.59
N GLY A 939 16.16 -18.19 -27.74
CA GLY A 939 16.91 -18.10 -29.00
C GLY A 939 17.70 -16.81 -29.20
N ASP A 940 17.82 -15.98 -28.16
CA ASP A 940 18.70 -14.81 -28.17
C ASP A 940 20.17 -15.16 -28.42
N ASP A 941 20.80 -14.35 -29.26
CA ASP A 941 22.25 -14.25 -29.42
C ASP A 941 22.78 -12.95 -28.78
N GLU A 942 24.11 -12.83 -28.66
CA GLU A 942 24.75 -11.69 -28.00
C GLU A 942 24.39 -10.35 -28.65
N GLU A 943 24.19 -10.32 -29.98
CA GLU A 943 23.91 -9.11 -30.75
C GLU A 943 22.49 -8.60 -30.46
N LYS A 944 21.46 -9.45 -30.57
CA LYS A 944 20.07 -9.06 -30.29
C LYS A 944 19.86 -8.62 -28.85
N LEU A 945 20.48 -9.33 -27.91
CA LEU A 945 20.39 -8.95 -26.50
C LEU A 945 21.09 -7.62 -26.26
N HIS A 946 22.25 -7.39 -26.87
CA HIS A 946 22.99 -6.14 -26.76
C HIS A 946 22.22 -4.95 -27.35
N GLU A 947 21.55 -5.11 -28.49
CA GLU A 947 20.69 -4.07 -29.08
C GLU A 947 19.58 -3.63 -28.12
N ARG A 948 18.85 -4.58 -27.52
CA ARG A 948 17.81 -4.25 -26.54
C ARG A 948 18.35 -3.61 -25.27
N ILE A 949 19.51 -4.05 -24.79
CA ILE A 949 20.19 -3.42 -23.66
C ILE A 949 20.56 -1.97 -24.03
N GLN A 950 21.07 -1.74 -25.23
CA GLN A 950 21.47 -0.42 -25.71
C GLN A 950 20.27 0.56 -25.81
N GLU A 951 19.07 0.09 -26.16
CA GLU A 951 17.86 0.92 -26.10
C GLU A 951 17.57 1.43 -24.68
N LYS A 952 17.86 0.61 -23.65
CA LYS A 952 17.76 1.02 -22.25
C LYS A 952 18.90 1.94 -21.84
N GLU A 953 20.13 1.70 -22.28
CA GLU A 953 21.26 2.61 -22.03
C GLU A 953 20.98 4.04 -22.52
N HIS A 954 20.38 4.16 -23.70
CA HIS A 954 19.97 5.44 -24.29
C HIS A 954 18.96 6.24 -23.43
N GLN A 955 18.29 5.57 -22.49
CA GLN A 955 17.35 6.19 -21.54
C GLN A 955 18.02 6.42 -20.19
N VAL A 956 18.65 5.37 -19.65
CA VAL A 956 19.24 5.35 -18.30
C VAL A 956 20.40 6.32 -18.16
N PHE A 957 21.28 6.39 -19.17
CA PHE A 957 22.52 7.13 -19.01
C PHE A 957 22.34 8.65 -19.02
N PRO A 958 21.51 9.24 -19.90
CA PRO A 958 21.12 10.65 -19.77
C PRO A 958 20.44 10.98 -18.45
N ASP A 959 19.55 10.11 -17.96
CA ASP A 959 18.87 10.32 -16.67
C ASP A 959 19.86 10.30 -15.50
N ALA A 960 20.82 9.37 -15.50
CA ALA A 960 21.90 9.32 -14.52
C ALA A 960 22.75 10.60 -14.56
N MET A 961 23.11 11.08 -15.75
CA MET A 961 23.85 12.35 -15.93
C MET A 961 23.08 13.53 -15.30
N GLN A 962 21.78 13.65 -15.55
CA GLN A 962 20.95 14.72 -14.99
C GLN A 962 20.83 14.64 -13.46
N ARG A 963 20.70 13.43 -12.90
CA ARG A 963 20.63 13.19 -11.44
C ARG A 963 21.92 13.62 -10.75
N VAL A 964 23.07 13.24 -11.29
CA VAL A 964 24.37 13.62 -10.72
C VAL A 964 24.62 15.12 -10.88
N ALA A 965 24.29 15.71 -12.02
CA ALA A 965 24.39 17.15 -12.19
C ALA A 965 23.54 17.92 -11.18
N LYS A 966 22.30 17.48 -10.94
CA LYS A 966 21.43 18.06 -9.91
C LYS A 966 22.05 17.95 -8.51
N MET A 967 22.69 16.83 -8.17
CA MET A 967 23.40 16.65 -6.91
C MET A 967 24.57 17.64 -6.77
N LEU A 968 25.35 17.81 -7.84
CA LEU A 968 26.49 18.75 -7.86
C LEU A 968 26.06 20.22 -7.76
N LEU A 969 24.90 20.59 -8.31
CA LEU A 969 24.32 21.94 -8.16
C LEU A 969 23.86 22.21 -6.72
N LYS A 970 23.32 21.21 -6.02
CA LYS A 970 22.92 21.35 -4.61
C LYS A 970 24.12 21.53 -3.69
N SER A 971 25.22 20.80 -3.92
CA SER A 971 26.43 20.92 -3.11
C SER A 971 27.13 22.27 -3.28
N THR A 972 27.12 22.84 -4.49
CA THR A 972 27.65 24.20 -4.75
C THR A 972 26.84 25.30 -4.05
N HIS A 973 25.51 25.15 -3.96
CA HIS A 973 24.66 26.08 -3.20
C HIS A 973 24.81 25.94 -1.68
N ALA A 974 25.04 24.73 -1.16
CA ALA A 974 25.30 24.51 0.28
C ALA A 974 26.63 25.13 0.75
N TYR A 975 27.65 25.16 -0.12
CA TYR A 975 28.91 25.85 0.16
C TYR A 975 28.80 27.39 0.10
N ALA A 976 27.93 27.93 -0.75
CA ALA A 976 27.68 29.37 -0.83
C ALA A 976 26.85 29.92 0.35
N ASN A 977 26.02 29.08 0.98
CA ASN A 977 25.12 29.46 2.08
C ASN A 977 25.63 29.05 3.48
N GLY A 978 26.91 28.68 3.63
CA GLY A 978 27.57 28.58 4.93
C GLY A 978 27.01 27.51 5.86
N ILE A 979 27.28 26.23 5.59
CA ILE A 979 27.34 25.20 6.63
C ILE A 979 28.66 24.43 6.45
N GLY A 980 29.55 24.62 7.42
CA GLY A 980 30.89 24.06 7.43
C GLY A 980 30.91 22.55 7.70
N LYS A 981 31.96 21.92 7.16
CA LYS A 981 32.64 20.70 7.63
C LYS A 981 31.77 19.61 8.28
N CYS A 982 31.65 18.48 7.58
CA CYS A 982 31.96 17.17 8.15
C CYS A 982 32.46 16.23 7.03
N HIS A 983 33.72 15.83 7.13
CA HIS A 983 34.29 14.68 6.44
C HIS A 983 33.87 13.41 7.20
N ASN A 984 33.26 12.45 6.50
CA ASN A 984 33.65 11.03 6.45
C ASN A 984 32.72 10.28 5.49
#